data_AF-A0AAE3QTU8-F1
#
_entry.id   AF-A0AAE3QTU8-F1
#
_cell.length_a   1.000
_cell.length_b   1.000
_cell.length_c   1.000
_cell.angle_alpha   90.00
_cell.angle_beta   90.00
_cell.angle_gamma   90.00
#
_symmetry.space_group_name_H-M   'P 1'
#
loop_
_entity.id
_entity.type
_entity.pdbx_description
1 polymer ?
#
loop_
_entity_poly.entity_id
_entity_poly.type
_entity_poly.pdbx_seq_one_letter_code
_entity_poly.pdbx_strand_id
1 'polypeptide(L)'
;MIHEGIGNFGHFAVILSFISSLIAAYGYYQMSRKEDILEVNQWRRFSRAVFFTHFGAVVAVVGTLFFIIINHYFEYYYAYDHSSLSMPTKYILACFWEGQEGSFLLWIFWHVLLGLVFIFANRQWEAPAMTVFMLVQAFLASMILGVVIPGLNIKIGSSPFILLRDAMSDAPIFKTQPNFIPEDGSGLNALLQNYWMVIHPPTLFLGYAATLVPFAFAIAGLWYRKYTEWIKPAMPWTLFAVFILGTGIIMGGVWAYETLNFGGYWNWDPVENGVYIPWLTLVGGLHTMLLARKNGTALKASLILVVSTFILVLYATFITRSGILGNASVHSFTDLGLSGQLLIYLLVFTFIAIVLMIREWKRIPSADAELAVYTREFWIFMGITVLGLAAFQVLVPTSIPVWNKIVELFGAVSNVAPPADQIEFYTQFQLWFFIVIAILSAIGQFFWWKRYESAKSLNWLVMPLLIALLLAALIASLAKVAEWQYIILLYAASFSLIVNGRILWMIIRNGYKLSGGAISHMGVALMLIGILFSSGYSKVVSLNMTGLMYSRGEDFTKDDNKENKENTLLWINEPTRMDKYIVTYKGKRAEVKGVPGYVDPKLLGSADVPFRAVATNPIEKEGKVYYQKGDTVRVYPENTYYEVEYRDEEGRVFTLYPRVQKNGEMGGYAISPDIQKEPRRDLYTFVNYDPGMAGEKKEWSKPEEFTAHKGDTLYLNDYVAVLDDVTRVTDVPGIMLTSSDAAVKANIRILGKTQEYIAQPTFVIKDRMVGQMSETINDLGLRVSFLNVNPATGEFTFGVSRTQKDFIILKAIEKPYINILWIGSIVMLIGFVISIFRWKR
;
A
#
# COMPACT_ATOMS: atom_id res chain seq x y z
N MET A 1 33.85 10.69 -11.06
CA MET A 1 34.81 10.54 -9.94
C MET A 1 34.05 9.85 -8.82
N ILE A 2 34.58 8.78 -8.23
CA ILE A 2 33.86 8.05 -7.15
C ILE A 2 33.99 8.84 -5.85
N HIS A 3 32.88 9.19 -5.21
CA HIS A 3 32.89 10.01 -4.00
C HIS A 3 33.05 9.20 -2.70
N GLU A 4 34.06 8.32 -2.62
CA GLU A 4 34.23 7.36 -1.51
C GLU A 4 34.17 8.00 -0.11
N GLY A 5 34.69 9.22 0.04
CA GLY A 5 34.72 9.95 1.31
C GLY A 5 33.34 10.17 1.96
N ILE A 6 32.29 10.32 1.15
CA ILE A 6 30.92 10.53 1.64
C ILE A 6 30.40 9.26 2.29
N GLY A 7 30.48 8.14 1.57
CA GLY A 7 30.10 6.82 2.08
C GLY A 7 30.95 6.38 3.27
N ASN A 8 32.25 6.69 3.26
CA ASN A 8 33.14 6.42 4.39
C ASN A 8 32.72 7.20 5.65
N PHE A 9 32.32 8.47 5.51
CA PHE A 9 31.76 9.25 6.61
C PHE A 9 30.43 8.66 7.11
N GLY A 10 29.54 8.29 6.20
CA GLY A 10 28.27 7.64 6.53
C GLY A 10 28.49 6.33 7.28
N HIS A 11 29.38 5.47 6.79
CA HIS A 11 29.71 4.19 7.42
C HIS A 11 30.41 4.37 8.77
N PHE A 12 31.32 5.35 8.90
CA PHE A 12 31.88 5.74 10.20
C PHE A 12 30.78 6.15 11.18
N ALA A 13 29.80 6.94 10.74
CA ALA A 13 28.67 7.32 11.58
C ALA A 13 27.79 6.12 11.98
N VAL A 14 27.65 5.09 11.13
CA VAL A 14 27.01 3.82 11.50
C VAL A 14 27.78 3.11 12.62
N ILE A 15 29.10 2.96 12.47
CA ILE A 15 29.95 2.34 13.49
C ILE A 15 29.87 3.12 14.80
N LEU A 16 29.95 4.45 14.73
CA LEU A 16 29.82 5.32 15.88
C LEU A 16 28.45 5.15 16.55
N SER A 17 27.36 5.07 15.77
CA SER A 17 26.01 4.82 16.27
C SER A 17 25.92 3.48 17.01
N PHE A 18 26.46 2.40 16.43
CA PHE A 18 26.49 1.08 17.06
C PHE A 18 27.29 1.08 18.36
N ILE A 19 28.53 1.57 18.36
CA ILE A 19 29.39 1.59 19.55
C ILE A 19 28.80 2.49 20.65
N SER A 20 28.37 3.70 20.30
CA SER A 20 27.77 4.62 21.27
C SER A 20 26.47 4.07 21.85
N SER A 21 25.69 3.29 21.09
CA SER A 21 24.48 2.65 21.63
C SER A 21 24.79 1.60 22.71
N LEU A 22 25.82 0.78 22.51
CA LEU A 22 26.29 -0.18 23.51
C LEU A 22 26.85 0.52 24.76
N ILE A 23 27.67 1.56 24.57
CA ILE A 23 28.24 2.33 25.69
C ILE A 23 27.14 3.06 26.46
N ALA A 24 26.14 3.63 25.78
CA ALA A 24 25.01 4.27 26.43
C ALA A 24 24.15 3.26 27.18
N ALA A 25 23.88 2.08 26.60
CA ALA A 25 23.16 1.00 27.28
C ALA A 25 23.88 0.59 28.57
N TYR A 26 25.20 0.39 28.50
CA TYR A 26 26.02 0.08 29.66
C TYR A 26 26.02 1.23 30.69
N GLY A 27 26.16 2.48 30.24
CA GLY A 27 26.16 3.65 31.12
C GLY A 27 24.83 3.82 31.86
N TYR A 28 23.69 3.65 31.19
CA TYR A 28 22.37 3.69 31.83
C TYR A 28 22.15 2.49 32.75
N TYR A 29 22.69 1.32 32.42
CA TYR A 29 22.70 0.16 33.30
C TYR A 29 23.53 0.42 34.57
N GLN A 30 24.70 1.03 34.45
CA GLN A 30 25.52 1.39 35.62
C GLN A 30 24.83 2.45 36.47
N MET A 31 24.24 3.48 35.85
CA MET A 31 23.41 4.47 36.53
C MET A 31 22.30 3.80 37.34
N SER A 32 21.68 2.74 36.83
CA SER A 32 20.55 2.07 37.46
C SER A 32 20.92 1.30 38.73
N ARG A 33 22.23 1.02 38.93
CA ARG A 33 22.79 0.27 40.07
C ARG A 33 23.35 1.16 41.17
N LYS A 34 23.47 2.47 40.95
CA LYS A 34 24.06 3.39 41.94
C LYS A 34 23.00 3.95 42.88
N GLU A 35 23.34 4.02 44.16
CA GLU A 35 22.51 4.63 45.20
C GLU A 35 22.99 6.04 45.57
N ASP A 36 24.32 6.27 45.50
CA ASP A 36 24.92 7.58 45.76
C ASP A 36 24.53 8.61 44.68
N ILE A 37 24.03 9.77 45.13
CA ILE A 37 23.50 10.82 44.26
C ILE A 37 24.58 11.43 43.36
N LEU A 38 25.82 11.56 43.84
CA LEU A 38 26.94 12.08 43.03
C LEU A 38 27.29 11.09 41.93
N GLU A 39 27.40 9.80 42.25
CA GLU A 39 27.66 8.76 41.26
C GLU A 39 26.53 8.65 40.22
N VAL A 40 25.27 8.69 40.66
CA VAL A 40 24.09 8.69 39.77
C VAL A 40 24.15 9.88 38.81
N ASN A 41 24.53 11.07 39.29
CA ASN A 41 24.64 12.27 38.46
C ASN A 41 25.82 12.21 37.48
N GLN A 42 26.95 11.62 37.87
CA GLN A 42 28.09 11.38 36.99
C GLN A 42 27.72 10.43 35.85
N TRP A 43 27.14 9.27 36.17
CA TRP A 43 26.67 8.32 35.16
C TRP A 43 25.55 8.90 34.30
N ARG A 44 24.64 9.71 34.86
CA ARG A 44 23.61 10.40 34.07
C ARG A 44 24.23 11.33 33.03
N ARG A 45 25.21 12.16 33.42
CA ARG A 45 25.90 13.08 32.50
C ARG A 45 26.64 12.31 31.41
N PHE A 46 27.36 11.26 31.79
CA PHE A 46 28.08 10.39 30.86
C PHE A 46 27.11 9.72 29.85
N SER A 47 26.10 9.00 30.34
CA SER A 47 25.15 8.27 29.50
C SER A 47 24.35 9.18 28.59
N ARG A 48 23.96 10.38 29.06
CA ARG A 48 23.33 11.39 28.20
C ARG A 48 24.28 11.91 27.14
N ALA A 49 25.54 12.21 27.47
CA ALA A 49 26.52 12.65 26.49
C ALA A 49 26.72 11.59 25.39
N VAL A 50 26.87 10.32 25.77
CA VAL A 50 26.99 9.21 24.82
C VAL A 50 25.70 9.02 24.00
N PHE A 51 24.52 9.17 24.62
CA PHE A 51 23.25 9.17 23.90
C PHE A 51 23.16 10.31 22.87
N PHE A 52 23.62 11.52 23.20
CA PHE A 52 23.68 12.62 22.23
C PHE A 52 24.69 12.37 21.11
N THR A 53 25.80 11.69 21.40
CA THR A 53 26.72 11.20 20.36
C THR A 53 26.03 10.20 19.43
N HIS A 54 25.29 9.23 19.99
CA HIS A 54 24.48 8.28 19.20
C HIS A 54 23.43 9.02 18.35
N PHE A 55 22.72 9.98 18.93
CA PHE A 55 21.76 10.83 18.22
C PHE A 55 22.42 11.57 17.04
N GLY A 56 23.55 12.24 17.27
CA GLY A 56 24.30 12.93 16.23
C GLY A 56 24.79 11.98 15.13
N ALA A 57 25.24 10.78 15.51
CA ALA A 57 25.66 9.76 14.57
C ALA A 57 24.50 9.27 13.70
N VAL A 58 23.33 8.98 14.27
CA VAL A 58 22.13 8.61 13.51
C VAL A 58 21.71 9.72 12.55
N VAL A 59 21.68 10.98 13.00
CA VAL A 59 21.37 12.12 12.12
C VAL A 59 22.40 12.25 10.99
N ALA A 60 23.69 12.00 11.27
CA ALA A 60 24.73 12.00 10.24
C ALA A 60 24.53 10.86 9.22
N VAL A 61 24.17 9.65 9.65
CA VAL A 61 23.85 8.53 8.74
C VAL A 61 22.67 8.91 7.84
N VAL A 62 21.57 9.41 8.43
CA VAL A 62 20.37 9.84 7.69
C VAL A 62 20.72 10.93 6.68
N GLY A 63 21.43 11.98 7.12
CA GLY A 63 21.81 13.10 6.26
C GLY A 63 22.74 12.69 5.12
N THR A 64 23.68 11.77 5.39
CA THR A 64 24.62 11.26 4.37
C THR A 64 23.88 10.45 3.31
N LEU A 65 22.95 9.57 3.72
CA LEU A 65 22.18 8.77 2.76
C LEU A 65 21.26 9.65 1.91
N PHE A 66 20.56 10.62 2.51
CA PHE A 66 19.79 11.60 1.73
C PHE A 66 20.67 12.40 0.76
N PHE A 67 21.87 12.80 1.19
CA PHE A 67 22.81 13.51 0.31
C PHE A 67 23.20 12.65 -0.91
N ILE A 68 23.49 11.37 -0.69
CA ILE A 68 23.80 10.41 -1.77
C ILE A 68 22.61 10.25 -2.74
N ILE A 69 21.40 10.07 -2.23
CA ILE A 69 20.19 9.86 -3.05
C ILE A 69 19.83 11.13 -3.85
N ILE A 70 19.82 12.31 -3.21
CA ILE A 70 19.43 13.58 -3.86
C ILE A 70 20.41 13.96 -4.97
N ASN A 71 21.69 13.65 -4.83
CA ASN A 71 22.71 13.92 -5.84
C ASN A 71 22.87 12.78 -6.86
N HIS A 72 22.07 11.71 -6.76
CA HIS A 72 22.12 10.56 -7.67
C HIS A 72 23.52 9.96 -7.82
N TYR A 73 24.22 9.75 -6.70
CA TYR A 73 25.54 9.11 -6.70
C TYR A 73 25.40 7.60 -6.90
N PHE A 74 25.21 7.19 -8.16
CA PHE A 74 25.01 5.81 -8.60
C PHE A 74 26.25 4.90 -8.42
N GLU A 75 27.39 5.43 -7.99
CA GLU A 75 28.47 4.61 -7.47
C GLU A 75 28.10 3.88 -6.16
N TYR A 76 27.06 4.32 -5.45
CA TYR A 76 26.50 3.65 -4.28
C TYR A 76 25.36 2.72 -4.68
N TYR A 77 25.42 1.47 -4.21
CA TYR A 77 24.41 0.46 -4.54
C TYR A 77 23.00 0.94 -4.19
N TYR A 78 22.81 1.52 -3.01
CA TYR A 78 21.50 2.00 -2.55
C TYR A 78 20.91 3.09 -3.47
N ALA A 79 21.73 4.05 -3.93
CA ALA A 79 21.25 5.10 -4.83
C ALA A 79 20.93 4.54 -6.22
N TYR A 80 21.76 3.62 -6.71
CA TYR A 80 21.55 2.93 -7.99
C TYR A 80 20.26 2.11 -7.98
N ASP A 81 20.03 1.33 -6.91
CA ASP A 81 18.89 0.40 -6.86
C ASP A 81 17.55 1.13 -6.63
N HIS A 82 17.56 2.23 -5.87
CA HIS A 82 16.31 2.86 -5.41
C HIS A 82 16.00 4.22 -6.05
N SER A 83 16.92 4.86 -6.77
CA SER A 83 16.73 6.19 -7.36
C SER A 83 17.05 6.24 -8.85
N SER A 84 16.47 7.20 -9.57
CA SER A 84 16.74 7.44 -10.99
C SER A 84 16.61 8.94 -11.32
N LEU A 85 17.28 9.39 -12.38
CA LEU A 85 17.27 10.78 -12.86
C LEU A 85 15.88 11.22 -13.35
N SER A 86 15.09 10.26 -13.80
CA SER A 86 13.74 10.47 -14.33
C SER A 86 12.65 10.47 -13.28
N MET A 87 12.97 10.20 -12.02
CA MET A 87 11.99 10.13 -10.95
C MET A 87 11.43 11.52 -10.60
N PRO A 88 10.12 11.64 -10.29
CA PRO A 88 9.58 12.84 -9.67
C PRO A 88 10.23 13.13 -8.31
N THR A 89 10.63 14.39 -8.07
CA THR A 89 11.36 14.81 -6.85
C THR A 89 10.64 14.45 -5.55
N LYS A 90 9.31 14.41 -5.54
CA LYS A 90 8.51 14.00 -4.36
C LYS A 90 8.78 12.57 -3.90
N TYR A 91 9.19 11.67 -4.79
CA TYR A 91 9.46 10.26 -4.48
C TYR A 91 10.91 9.99 -4.10
N ILE A 92 11.82 10.96 -4.30
CA ILE A 92 13.20 10.89 -3.79
C ILE A 92 13.22 10.70 -2.27
N LEU A 93 12.27 11.30 -1.56
CA LEU A 93 12.13 11.08 -0.12
C LEU A 93 11.76 9.62 0.20
N ALA A 94 10.88 9.02 -0.60
CA ALA A 94 10.44 7.65 -0.43
C ALA A 94 11.56 6.62 -0.69
N CYS A 95 12.51 6.92 -1.57
CA CYS A 95 13.70 6.09 -1.82
C CYS A 95 14.47 5.79 -0.52
N PHE A 96 14.46 6.70 0.45
CA PHE A 96 15.18 6.53 1.71
C PHE A 96 14.68 5.35 2.55
N TRP A 97 13.39 5.02 2.51
CA TRP A 97 12.80 4.00 3.39
C TRP A 97 12.15 2.85 2.65
N GLU A 98 12.21 2.85 1.33
CA GLU A 98 11.72 1.73 0.54
C GLU A 98 12.63 0.50 0.72
N GLY A 99 13.94 0.63 0.53
CA GLY A 99 14.90 -0.45 0.77
C GLY A 99 14.97 -0.92 2.24
N GLN A 100 15.48 -2.14 2.46
CA GLN A 100 15.56 -2.72 3.81
C GLN A 100 16.41 -1.88 4.77
N GLU A 101 17.61 -1.48 4.37
CA GLU A 101 18.55 -0.69 5.18
C GLU A 101 17.91 0.63 5.61
N GLY A 102 17.25 1.28 4.66
CA GLY A 102 16.50 2.51 4.85
C GLY A 102 15.36 2.38 5.87
N SER A 103 14.60 1.29 5.78
CA SER A 103 13.51 1.00 6.73
C SER A 103 14.02 0.76 8.17
N PHE A 104 15.15 0.06 8.34
CA PHE A 104 15.80 -0.06 9.65
C PHE A 104 16.29 1.29 10.16
N LEU A 105 16.86 2.12 9.29
CA LEU A 105 17.32 3.46 9.64
C LEU A 105 16.17 4.38 10.06
N LEU A 106 15.01 4.29 9.39
CA LEU A 106 13.79 4.99 9.79
C LEU A 106 13.33 4.57 11.20
N TRP A 107 13.45 3.29 11.53
CA TRP A 107 13.13 2.78 12.85
C TRP A 107 14.11 3.30 13.93
N ILE A 108 15.42 3.24 13.65
CA ILE A 108 16.49 3.79 14.51
C ILE A 108 16.24 5.27 14.77
N PHE A 109 15.92 6.03 13.72
CA PHE A 109 15.66 7.46 13.77
C PHE A 109 14.46 7.77 14.68
N TRP A 110 13.33 7.07 14.52
CA TRP A 110 12.17 7.28 15.39
C TRP A 110 12.47 6.91 16.85
N HIS A 111 13.18 5.81 17.11
CA HIS A 111 13.58 5.47 18.47
C HIS A 111 14.47 6.53 19.11
N VAL A 112 15.39 7.16 18.36
CA VAL A 112 16.28 8.18 18.93
C VAL A 112 15.53 9.48 19.22
N LEU A 113 14.56 9.85 18.39
CA LEU A 113 13.65 10.98 18.66
C LEU A 113 12.76 10.72 19.88
N LEU A 114 12.18 9.52 19.98
CA LEU A 114 11.37 9.13 21.13
C LEU A 114 12.22 9.07 22.41
N GLY A 115 13.45 8.54 22.34
CA GLY A 115 14.42 8.54 23.43
C GLY A 115 14.80 9.95 23.87
N LEU A 116 14.98 10.88 22.93
CA LEU A 116 15.24 12.29 23.22
C LEU A 116 14.09 12.93 24.01
N VAL A 117 12.84 12.71 23.58
CA VAL A 117 11.67 13.19 24.34
C VAL A 117 11.59 12.50 25.71
N PHE A 118 11.91 11.21 25.79
CA PHE A 118 11.84 10.41 27.00
C PHE A 118 12.77 10.91 28.12
N ILE A 119 14.04 11.20 27.81
CA ILE A 119 15.03 11.64 28.82
C ILE A 119 14.67 12.97 29.49
N PHE A 120 13.86 13.81 28.82
CA PHE A 120 13.34 15.05 29.40
C PHE A 120 12.00 14.85 30.10
N ALA A 121 11.16 13.94 29.61
CA ALA A 121 9.83 13.69 30.15
C ALA A 121 9.82 12.87 31.47
N ASN A 122 10.72 11.88 31.63
CA ASN A 122 10.61 10.88 32.70
C ASN A 122 11.93 10.64 33.47
N ARG A 123 12.33 11.60 34.32
CA ARG A 123 13.60 11.54 35.07
C ARG A 123 13.75 10.36 36.03
N GLN A 124 12.66 9.82 36.55
CA GLN A 124 12.67 8.71 37.52
C GLN A 124 12.91 7.34 36.88
N TRP A 125 12.47 7.17 35.63
CA TRP A 125 12.55 5.90 34.90
C TRP A 125 13.68 5.89 33.87
N GLU A 126 14.41 7.00 33.77
CA GLU A 126 15.45 7.24 32.79
C GLU A 126 16.46 6.09 32.72
N ALA A 127 17.10 5.72 33.83
CA ALA A 127 18.15 4.69 33.84
C ALA A 127 17.66 3.32 33.33
N PRO A 128 16.65 2.66 33.92
CA PRO A 128 16.25 1.32 33.48
C PRO A 128 15.60 1.33 32.09
N ALA A 129 14.78 2.33 31.76
CA ALA A 129 14.11 2.38 30.46
C ALA A 129 15.10 2.72 29.32
N MET A 130 16.01 3.69 29.53
CA MET A 130 17.01 4.00 28.52
C MET A 130 18.02 2.87 28.31
N THR A 131 18.27 2.03 29.31
CA THR A 131 19.03 0.78 29.11
C THR A 131 18.36 -0.08 28.03
N VAL A 132 17.04 -0.30 28.13
CA VAL A 132 16.27 -1.08 27.15
C VAL A 132 16.26 -0.40 25.77
N PHE A 133 16.04 0.92 25.72
CA PHE A 133 16.09 1.68 24.46
C PHE A 133 17.44 1.53 23.76
N MET A 134 18.53 1.69 24.49
CA MET A 134 19.86 1.67 23.90
C MET A 134 20.30 0.25 23.51
N LEU A 135 19.81 -0.78 24.21
CA LEU A 135 19.98 -2.17 23.75
C LEU A 135 19.25 -2.42 22.43
N VAL A 136 17.99 -1.97 22.30
CA VAL A 136 17.24 -2.05 21.03
C VAL A 136 17.96 -1.28 19.92
N GLN A 137 18.46 -0.08 20.21
CA GLN A 137 19.25 0.69 19.25
C GLN A 137 20.54 -0.02 18.83
N ALA A 138 21.21 -0.73 19.73
CA ALA A 138 22.40 -1.50 19.40
C ALA A 138 22.10 -2.64 18.42
N PHE A 139 20.99 -3.35 18.61
CA PHE A 139 20.56 -4.38 17.66
C PHE A 139 20.16 -3.79 16.32
N LEU A 140 19.41 -2.69 16.28
CA LEU A 140 19.03 -2.06 15.01
C LEU A 140 20.25 -1.46 14.29
N ALA A 141 21.16 -0.79 15.01
CA ALA A 141 22.39 -0.27 14.44
C ALA A 141 23.29 -1.41 13.91
N SER A 142 23.27 -2.59 14.53
CA SER A 142 23.98 -3.76 13.98
C SER A 142 23.34 -4.31 12.70
N MET A 143 22.06 -4.07 12.44
CA MET A 143 21.40 -4.44 11.17
C MET A 143 21.91 -3.63 9.97
N ILE A 144 22.46 -2.43 10.21
CA ILE A 144 22.99 -1.57 9.15
C ILE A 144 24.53 -1.49 9.13
N LEU A 145 25.20 -2.33 9.94
CA LEU A 145 26.65 -2.26 10.16
C LEU A 145 27.45 -2.68 8.91
N GLY A 146 27.02 -3.71 8.18
CA GLY A 146 27.66 -4.14 6.93
C GLY A 146 29.03 -4.78 7.11
N VAL A 147 29.27 -5.46 8.25
CA VAL A 147 30.55 -6.13 8.53
C VAL A 147 30.47 -7.60 8.14
N VAL A 148 31.38 -8.06 7.30
CA VAL A 148 31.56 -9.47 6.95
C VAL A 148 32.84 -9.96 7.61
N ILE A 149 32.77 -11.01 8.43
CA ILE A 149 33.94 -11.57 9.11
C ILE A 149 34.61 -12.61 8.18
N PRO A 150 35.82 -12.36 7.65
CA PRO A 150 36.50 -13.29 6.76
C PRO A 150 36.78 -14.62 7.49
N GLY A 151 36.49 -15.74 6.83
CA GLY A 151 36.74 -17.10 7.35
C GLY A 151 35.58 -17.74 8.12
N LEU A 152 34.56 -16.99 8.53
CA LEU A 152 33.36 -17.53 9.19
C LEU A 152 32.09 -17.45 8.34
N ASN A 153 32.13 -16.78 7.17
CA ASN A 153 30.97 -16.52 6.30
C ASN A 153 29.77 -15.89 7.06
N ILE A 154 30.02 -15.17 8.15
CA ILE A 154 29.00 -14.46 8.92
C ILE A 154 28.95 -13.00 8.46
N LYS A 155 27.77 -12.57 8.00
CA LYS A 155 27.43 -11.18 7.68
C LYS A 155 26.65 -10.56 8.84
N ILE A 156 27.11 -9.42 9.35
CA ILE A 156 26.43 -8.63 10.39
C ILE A 156 25.96 -7.33 9.76
N GLY A 157 24.65 -7.25 9.53
CA GLY A 157 23.99 -6.12 8.89
C GLY A 157 24.36 -5.91 7.41
N SER A 158 23.68 -4.94 6.80
CA SER A 158 23.94 -4.47 5.44
C SER A 158 24.10 -2.96 5.47
N SER A 159 25.25 -2.43 5.03
CA SER A 159 25.49 -0.98 5.09
C SER A 159 24.83 -0.29 3.89
N PRO A 160 24.07 0.80 4.09
CA PRO A 160 23.49 1.54 2.97
C PRO A 160 24.53 2.30 2.14
N PHE A 161 25.81 2.30 2.57
CA PHE A 161 26.92 3.00 1.93
C PHE A 161 27.84 2.08 1.13
N ILE A 162 27.44 0.83 0.89
CA ILE A 162 28.18 -0.10 0.04
C ILE A 162 28.25 0.46 -1.39
N LEU A 163 29.45 0.44 -1.99
CA LEU A 163 29.63 0.83 -3.38
C LEU A 163 29.04 -0.24 -4.30
N LEU A 164 28.52 0.17 -5.45
CA LEU A 164 27.93 -0.71 -6.45
C LEU A 164 28.91 -1.81 -6.90
N ARG A 165 30.19 -1.47 -7.09
CA ARG A 165 31.24 -2.43 -7.43
C ARG A 165 31.46 -3.51 -6.38
N ASP A 166 31.23 -3.19 -5.10
CA ASP A 166 31.45 -4.10 -3.97
C ASP A 166 30.21 -4.97 -3.73
N ALA A 167 29.00 -4.41 -3.92
CA ALA A 167 27.76 -5.17 -3.89
C ALA A 167 27.63 -6.15 -5.05
N MET A 168 28.14 -5.79 -6.23
CA MET A 168 28.09 -6.59 -7.46
C MET A 168 29.48 -7.03 -7.92
N SER A 169 30.33 -7.49 -6.99
CA SER A 169 31.72 -7.85 -7.27
C SER A 169 31.90 -8.92 -8.36
N ASP A 170 30.89 -9.77 -8.55
CA ASP A 170 30.92 -10.83 -9.57
C ASP A 170 30.53 -10.36 -10.97
N ALA A 171 29.94 -9.16 -11.10
CA ALA A 171 29.48 -8.66 -12.38
C ALA A 171 30.67 -8.40 -13.34
N PRO A 172 30.61 -8.90 -14.59
CA PRO A 172 31.72 -8.79 -15.54
C PRO A 172 32.21 -7.35 -15.78
N ILE A 173 31.31 -6.36 -15.70
CA ILE A 173 31.63 -4.95 -15.92
C ILE A 173 32.65 -4.41 -14.91
N PHE A 174 32.60 -4.83 -13.65
CA PHE A 174 33.55 -4.35 -12.63
C PHE A 174 34.90 -5.07 -12.70
N LYS A 175 34.97 -6.22 -13.38
CA LYS A 175 36.23 -6.91 -13.69
C LYS A 175 36.98 -6.22 -14.84
N THR A 176 36.26 -5.62 -15.79
CA THR A 176 36.83 -4.92 -16.95
C THR A 176 36.97 -3.41 -16.74
N GLN A 177 36.04 -2.79 -16.01
CA GLN A 177 35.99 -1.37 -15.68
C GLN A 177 35.70 -1.18 -14.18
N PRO A 178 36.72 -1.26 -13.31
CA PRO A 178 36.54 -1.20 -11.84
C PRO A 178 35.91 0.09 -11.32
N ASN A 179 36.01 1.18 -12.08
CA ASN A 179 35.47 2.50 -11.73
C ASN A 179 34.24 2.88 -12.58
N PHE A 180 33.57 1.90 -13.17
CA PHE A 180 32.32 2.13 -13.89
C PHE A 180 31.27 2.71 -12.95
N ILE A 181 30.57 3.75 -13.40
CA ILE A 181 29.42 4.35 -12.72
C ILE A 181 28.29 4.36 -13.75
N PRO A 182 27.12 3.74 -13.44
CA PRO A 182 25.95 3.82 -14.31
C PRO A 182 25.51 5.26 -14.54
N GLU A 183 25.01 5.54 -15.74
CA GLU A 183 24.47 6.87 -16.09
C GLU A 183 23.12 7.16 -15.41
N ASP A 184 22.37 6.10 -15.08
CA ASP A 184 21.10 6.18 -14.36
C ASP A 184 20.96 4.96 -13.41
N GLY A 185 20.06 5.08 -12.43
CA GLY A 185 19.68 3.99 -11.53
C GLY A 185 18.36 3.35 -11.92
N SER A 186 18.06 2.21 -11.28
CA SER A 186 16.82 1.44 -11.48
C SER A 186 15.57 2.23 -11.10
N GLY A 187 15.69 3.11 -10.10
CA GLY A 187 14.59 3.89 -9.56
C GLY A 187 13.60 3.07 -8.74
N LEU A 188 12.74 3.79 -8.01
CA LEU A 188 11.66 3.23 -7.23
C LEU A 188 10.70 2.46 -8.13
N ASN A 189 10.29 1.28 -7.69
CA ASN A 189 9.25 0.51 -8.36
C ASN A 189 8.06 1.40 -8.72
N ALA A 190 7.62 1.35 -9.97
CA ALA A 190 6.59 2.25 -10.50
C ALA A 190 5.30 2.24 -9.67
N LEU A 191 4.93 1.10 -9.05
CA LEU A 191 3.79 0.99 -8.15
C LEU A 191 3.94 1.82 -6.88
N LEU A 192 5.16 1.90 -6.37
CA LEU A 192 5.50 2.61 -5.15
C LEU A 192 5.62 4.12 -5.39
N GLN A 193 5.60 4.58 -6.63
CA GLN A 193 5.50 6.01 -6.99
C GLN A 193 4.09 6.57 -6.75
N ASN A 194 3.62 6.46 -5.51
CA ASN A 194 2.37 7.02 -5.02
C ASN A 194 2.65 7.91 -3.79
N TYR A 195 1.87 8.97 -3.60
CA TYR A 195 1.98 9.85 -2.43
C TYR A 195 1.88 9.10 -1.09
N TRP A 196 1.08 8.02 -1.02
CA TRP A 196 0.99 7.19 0.18
C TRP A 196 2.32 6.56 0.58
N MET A 197 3.16 6.15 -0.38
CA MET A 197 4.51 5.64 -0.10
C MET A 197 5.40 6.66 0.61
N VAL A 198 5.11 7.96 0.44
CA VAL A 198 5.87 9.05 1.08
C VAL A 198 5.50 9.18 2.57
N ILE A 199 4.24 8.90 2.94
CA ILE A 199 3.73 9.25 4.28
C ILE A 199 3.32 8.05 5.14
N HIS A 200 2.91 6.94 4.52
CA HIS A 200 2.44 5.75 5.23
C HIS A 200 3.59 5.03 5.94
N PRO A 201 4.71 4.63 5.28
CA PRO A 201 5.79 3.92 5.97
C PRO A 201 6.38 4.72 7.15
N PRO A 202 6.69 6.04 7.04
CA PRO A 202 7.14 6.82 8.19
C PRO A 202 6.16 6.82 9.37
N THR A 203 4.86 6.89 9.10
CA THR A 203 3.81 6.85 10.13
C THR A 203 3.73 5.47 10.79
N LEU A 204 3.76 4.40 9.98
CA LEU A 204 3.69 3.03 10.47
C LEU A 204 4.91 2.67 11.34
N PHE A 205 6.11 3.02 10.88
CA PHE A 205 7.36 2.80 11.63
C PHE A 205 7.45 3.65 12.89
N LEU A 206 6.88 4.86 12.92
CA LEU A 206 6.71 5.62 14.16
C LEU A 206 5.78 4.87 15.13
N GLY A 207 4.74 4.22 14.63
CA GLY A 207 3.87 3.34 15.41
C GLY A 207 4.63 2.17 16.04
N TYR A 208 5.42 1.46 15.24
CA TYR A 208 6.34 0.40 15.73
C TYR A 208 7.29 0.92 16.79
N ALA A 209 7.98 2.03 16.50
CA ALA A 209 8.92 2.66 17.42
C ALA A 209 8.26 3.11 18.73
N ALA A 210 7.02 3.60 18.68
CA ALA A 210 6.29 4.04 19.86
C ALA A 210 5.93 2.89 20.81
N THR A 211 5.81 1.65 20.33
CA THR A 211 5.56 0.46 21.18
C THR A 211 6.72 0.12 22.12
N LEU A 212 7.95 0.53 21.78
CA LEU A 212 9.13 0.36 22.63
C LEU A 212 8.98 1.09 23.96
N VAL A 213 8.32 2.26 23.97
CA VAL A 213 8.24 3.10 25.16
C VAL A 213 7.46 2.42 26.30
N PRO A 214 6.21 1.96 26.11
CA PRO A 214 5.49 1.21 27.15
C PRO A 214 6.16 -0.12 27.47
N PHE A 215 6.79 -0.80 26.50
CA PHE A 215 7.60 -2.00 26.77
C PHE A 215 8.77 -1.71 27.72
N ALA A 216 9.54 -0.65 27.47
CA ALA A 216 10.66 -0.25 28.31
C ALA A 216 10.20 0.10 29.74
N PHE A 217 9.05 0.77 29.90
CA PHE A 217 8.44 1.00 31.21
C PHE A 217 8.04 -0.30 31.91
N ALA A 218 7.42 -1.25 31.19
CA ALA A 218 7.02 -2.54 31.77
C ALA A 218 8.23 -3.34 32.26
N ILE A 219 9.28 -3.44 31.43
CA ILE A 219 10.54 -4.10 31.81
C ILE A 219 11.23 -3.38 32.97
N ALA A 220 11.26 -2.04 32.95
CA ALA A 220 11.79 -1.25 34.07
C ALA A 220 11.00 -1.45 35.37
N GLY A 221 9.67 -1.54 35.27
CA GLY A 221 8.78 -1.82 36.40
C GLY A 221 9.06 -3.17 37.04
N LEU A 222 9.25 -4.21 36.22
CA LEU A 222 9.67 -5.53 36.68
C LEU A 222 11.08 -5.51 37.30
N TRP A 223 12.04 -4.85 36.65
CA TRP A 223 13.42 -4.75 37.12
C TRP A 223 13.50 -4.07 38.50
N TYR A 224 12.87 -2.91 38.66
CA TYR A 224 12.87 -2.16 39.92
C TYR A 224 11.82 -2.64 40.93
N ARG A 225 11.06 -3.68 40.60
CA ARG A 225 9.94 -4.20 41.42
C ARG A 225 8.88 -3.13 41.73
N LYS A 226 8.76 -2.16 40.83
CA LYS A 226 7.76 -1.10 40.84
C LYS A 226 6.62 -1.50 39.93
N TYR A 227 5.90 -2.54 40.37
CA TYR A 227 4.96 -3.28 39.53
C TYR A 227 3.76 -2.46 39.09
N THR A 228 3.37 -1.40 39.82
CA THR A 228 2.19 -0.58 39.48
C THR A 228 2.56 0.79 38.92
N GLU A 229 3.71 1.32 39.36
CA GLU A 229 4.11 2.70 39.13
C GLU A 229 4.49 2.97 37.67
N TRP A 230 4.86 1.93 36.91
CA TRP A 230 5.20 2.04 35.49
C TRP A 230 3.98 2.38 34.61
N ILE A 231 2.76 2.05 35.06
CA ILE A 231 1.53 2.25 34.25
C ILE A 231 1.29 3.74 34.00
N LYS A 232 1.39 4.57 35.05
CA LYS A 232 1.08 6.01 34.95
C LYS A 232 1.93 6.73 33.90
N PRO A 233 3.27 6.60 33.86
CA PRO A 233 4.09 7.22 32.85
C PRO A 233 4.01 6.52 31.48
N ALA A 234 3.70 5.22 31.41
CA ALA A 234 3.55 4.48 30.14
C ALA A 234 2.26 4.81 29.38
N MET A 235 1.15 5.06 30.08
CA MET A 235 -0.17 5.29 29.48
C MET A 235 -0.26 6.31 28.33
N PRO A 236 0.29 7.53 28.44
CA PRO A 236 0.20 8.48 27.32
C PRO A 236 1.00 8.00 26.09
N TRP A 237 2.07 7.23 26.30
CA TRP A 237 2.81 6.59 25.21
C TRP A 237 2.06 5.42 24.61
N THR A 238 1.37 4.61 25.42
CA THR A 238 0.48 3.55 24.93
C THR A 238 -0.63 4.16 24.06
N LEU A 239 -1.29 5.23 24.50
CA LEU A 239 -2.31 5.94 23.71
C LEU A 239 -1.74 6.49 22.39
N PHE A 240 -0.56 7.10 22.44
CA PHE A 240 0.14 7.59 21.25
C PHE A 240 0.49 6.46 20.29
N ALA A 241 1.01 5.34 20.79
CA ALA A 241 1.35 4.16 19.98
C ALA A 241 0.11 3.54 19.31
N VAL A 242 -1.01 3.38 20.06
CA VAL A 242 -2.27 2.89 19.47
C VAL A 242 -2.77 3.82 18.36
N PHE A 243 -2.72 5.13 18.61
CA PHE A 243 -3.17 6.14 17.64
C PHE A 243 -2.32 6.12 16.36
N ILE A 244 -0.99 6.20 16.49
CA ILE A 244 -0.10 6.27 15.32
C ILE A 244 -0.10 4.95 14.56
N LEU A 245 -0.01 3.81 15.25
CA LEU A 245 -0.04 2.50 14.60
C LEU A 245 -1.38 2.27 13.87
N GLY A 246 -2.50 2.62 14.51
CA GLY A 246 -3.82 2.57 13.87
C GLY A 246 -3.95 3.52 12.67
N THR A 247 -3.36 4.71 12.75
CA THR A 247 -3.30 5.65 11.62
C THR A 247 -2.49 5.07 10.47
N GLY A 248 -1.33 4.48 10.75
CA GLY A 248 -0.51 3.78 9.75
C GLY A 248 -1.31 2.68 9.05
N ILE A 249 -2.01 1.82 9.78
CA ILE A 249 -2.87 0.76 9.23
C ILE A 249 -3.97 1.33 8.31
N ILE A 250 -4.68 2.38 8.76
CA ILE A 250 -5.72 3.03 7.95
C ILE A 250 -5.14 3.63 6.66
N MET A 251 -3.99 4.32 6.74
CA MET A 251 -3.32 4.87 5.57
C MET A 251 -2.90 3.77 4.58
N GLY A 252 -2.43 2.62 5.08
CA GLY A 252 -2.13 1.45 4.25
C GLY A 252 -3.38 0.93 3.54
N GLY A 253 -4.51 0.84 4.25
CA GLY A 253 -5.78 0.42 3.65
C GLY A 253 -6.31 1.41 2.59
N VAL A 254 -6.14 2.72 2.79
CA VAL A 254 -6.47 3.72 1.75
C VAL A 254 -5.54 3.59 0.55
N TRP A 255 -4.25 3.35 0.78
CA TRP A 255 -3.29 3.15 -0.30
C TRP A 255 -3.61 1.90 -1.14
N ALA A 256 -3.90 0.77 -0.48
CA ALA A 256 -4.35 -0.46 -1.13
C ALA A 256 -5.70 -0.28 -1.85
N TYR A 257 -6.53 0.64 -1.38
CA TYR A 257 -7.77 1.00 -2.06
C TYR A 257 -7.51 1.83 -3.33
N GLU A 258 -6.51 2.71 -3.34
CA GLU A 258 -6.21 3.56 -4.51
C GLU A 258 -5.24 2.90 -5.49
N THR A 259 -4.51 1.87 -5.08
CA THR A 259 -3.51 1.19 -5.89
C THR A 259 -3.47 -0.29 -5.55
N LEU A 260 -3.09 -1.13 -6.54
CA LEU A 260 -2.97 -2.59 -6.46
C LEU A 260 -4.27 -3.36 -6.78
N ASN A 261 -4.09 -4.49 -7.48
CA ASN A 261 -5.11 -5.30 -8.14
C ASN A 261 -6.04 -6.09 -7.19
N PHE A 262 -6.08 -5.76 -5.91
CA PHE A 262 -6.73 -6.60 -4.94
C PHE A 262 -8.25 -6.42 -4.86
N GLY A 263 -8.80 -5.42 -5.55
CA GLY A 263 -10.24 -5.18 -5.58
C GLY A 263 -10.83 -4.76 -4.23
N GLY A 264 -10.03 -4.20 -3.31
CA GLY A 264 -10.44 -3.86 -1.95
C GLY A 264 -9.41 -3.02 -1.18
N TYR A 265 -9.73 -2.69 0.07
CA TYR A 265 -8.88 -1.91 0.98
C TYR A 265 -8.15 -2.78 2.04
N TRP A 266 -8.41 -4.09 2.05
CA TRP A 266 -7.80 -5.04 2.97
C TRP A 266 -7.93 -6.45 2.41
N ASN A 267 -6.82 -7.20 2.31
CA ASN A 267 -6.83 -8.52 1.67
C ASN A 267 -6.26 -9.62 2.55
N TRP A 268 -5.99 -9.31 3.82
CA TRP A 268 -5.37 -10.25 4.75
C TRP A 268 -4.00 -10.73 4.32
N ASP A 269 -3.28 -9.88 3.58
CA ASP A 269 -1.88 -10.11 3.23
C ASP A 269 -1.04 -10.30 4.50
N PRO A 270 -0.10 -11.26 4.55
CA PRO A 270 0.70 -11.53 5.75
C PRO A 270 1.43 -10.32 6.35
N VAL A 271 1.81 -9.32 5.54
CA VAL A 271 2.44 -8.09 6.03
C VAL A 271 1.41 -7.15 6.65
N GLU A 272 0.23 -7.03 6.04
CA GLU A 272 -0.94 -6.33 6.62
C GLU A 272 -1.37 -6.97 7.96
N ASN A 273 -1.40 -8.30 8.02
CA ASN A 273 -1.69 -9.04 9.24
C ASN A 273 -0.64 -8.76 10.33
N GLY A 274 0.63 -8.68 9.94
CA GLY A 274 1.76 -8.39 10.83
C GLY A 274 1.61 -7.07 11.59
N VAL A 275 1.01 -6.04 11.00
CA VAL A 275 0.73 -4.75 11.69
C VAL A 275 -0.57 -4.79 12.50
N TYR A 276 -1.57 -5.56 12.06
CA TYR A 276 -2.88 -5.66 12.70
C TYR A 276 -2.85 -6.37 14.06
N ILE A 277 -2.13 -7.50 14.16
CA ILE A 277 -2.00 -8.31 15.38
C ILE A 277 -1.43 -7.51 16.57
N PRO A 278 -0.27 -6.82 16.46
CA PRO A 278 0.25 -6.00 17.55
C PRO A 278 -0.68 -4.84 17.89
N TRP A 279 -1.42 -4.27 16.93
CA TRP A 279 -2.40 -3.22 17.23
C TRP A 279 -3.55 -3.72 18.10
N LEU A 280 -4.13 -4.89 17.81
CA LEU A 280 -5.18 -5.51 18.64
C LEU A 280 -4.69 -5.79 20.07
N THR A 281 -3.50 -6.38 20.20
CA THR A 281 -2.92 -6.69 21.51
C THR A 281 -2.58 -5.43 22.30
N LEU A 282 -2.14 -4.36 21.64
CA LEU A 282 -1.88 -3.06 22.26
C LEU A 282 -3.17 -2.36 22.71
N VAL A 283 -4.25 -2.44 21.93
CA VAL A 283 -5.57 -1.94 22.35
C VAL A 283 -6.05 -2.70 23.59
N GLY A 284 -5.88 -4.03 23.65
CA GLY A 284 -6.11 -4.81 24.87
C GLY A 284 -5.22 -4.38 26.04
N GLY A 285 -3.92 -4.12 25.76
CA GLY A 285 -2.95 -3.59 26.70
C GLY A 285 -3.37 -2.24 27.29
N LEU A 286 -3.85 -1.31 26.46
CA LEU A 286 -4.38 -0.03 26.91
C LEU A 286 -5.55 -0.20 27.89
N HIS A 287 -6.48 -1.11 27.61
CA HIS A 287 -7.65 -1.35 28.47
C HIS A 287 -7.27 -2.03 29.80
N THR A 288 -6.34 -2.98 29.78
CA THR A 288 -5.81 -3.58 31.02
C THR A 288 -5.04 -2.57 31.87
N MET A 289 -4.25 -1.68 31.26
CA MET A 289 -3.56 -0.59 31.96
C MET A 289 -4.55 0.39 32.60
N LEU A 290 -5.68 0.68 31.94
CA LEU A 290 -6.76 1.51 32.51
C LEU A 290 -7.38 0.87 33.77
N LEU A 291 -7.63 -0.45 33.74
CA LEU A 291 -8.12 -1.20 34.91
C LEU A 291 -7.10 -1.21 36.05
N ALA A 292 -5.85 -1.52 35.72
CA ALA A 292 -4.75 -1.61 36.69
C ALA A 292 -4.50 -0.26 37.38
N ARG A 293 -4.58 0.85 36.65
CA ARG A 293 -4.50 2.20 37.24
C ARG A 293 -5.66 2.51 38.17
N LYS A 294 -6.88 2.10 37.79
CA LYS A 294 -8.10 2.52 38.48
C LYS A 294 -8.31 1.76 39.79
N ASN A 295 -8.20 0.44 39.73
CA ASN A 295 -8.61 -0.45 40.81
C ASN A 295 -7.56 -1.52 41.15
N GLY A 296 -6.35 -1.46 40.56
CA GLY A 296 -5.29 -2.44 40.80
C GLY A 296 -5.52 -3.82 40.17
N THR A 297 -6.61 -4.01 39.43
CA THR A 297 -6.96 -5.27 38.75
C THR A 297 -6.25 -5.40 37.39
N ALA A 298 -6.12 -6.61 36.86
CA ALA A 298 -5.52 -6.87 35.53
C ALA A 298 -4.05 -6.45 35.35
N LEU A 299 -3.29 -6.23 36.43
CA LEU A 299 -1.89 -5.81 36.35
C LEU A 299 -1.01 -6.82 35.59
N LYS A 300 -1.14 -8.10 35.90
CA LYS A 300 -0.43 -9.19 35.19
C LYS A 300 -0.80 -9.23 33.70
N ALA A 301 -2.07 -9.05 33.38
CA ALA A 301 -2.54 -9.01 31.99
C ALA A 301 -1.97 -7.79 31.24
N SER A 302 -1.86 -6.63 31.89
CA SER A 302 -1.24 -5.44 31.29
C SER A 302 0.23 -5.64 30.95
N LEU A 303 0.98 -6.32 31.82
CA LEU A 303 2.37 -6.68 31.54
C LEU A 303 2.46 -7.65 30.37
N ILE A 304 1.65 -8.72 30.35
CA ILE A 304 1.62 -9.68 29.25
C ILE A 304 1.33 -8.98 27.92
N LEU A 305 0.25 -8.20 27.83
CA LEU A 305 -0.16 -7.61 26.56
C LEU A 305 0.82 -6.54 26.05
N VAL A 306 1.37 -5.70 26.93
CA VAL A 306 2.37 -4.70 26.54
C VAL A 306 3.68 -5.37 26.09
N VAL A 307 4.13 -6.41 26.80
CA VAL A 307 5.31 -7.18 26.41
C VAL A 307 5.09 -7.91 25.10
N SER A 308 3.98 -8.62 24.96
CA SER A 308 3.62 -9.33 23.73
C SER A 308 3.48 -8.39 22.55
N THR A 309 2.95 -7.17 22.73
CA THR A 309 2.85 -6.18 21.63
C THR A 309 4.22 -5.91 21.01
N PHE A 310 5.22 -5.60 21.84
CA PHE A 310 6.56 -5.29 21.33
C PHE A 310 7.21 -6.51 20.67
N ILE A 311 7.06 -7.70 21.27
CA ILE A 311 7.53 -8.96 20.67
C ILE A 311 6.83 -9.22 19.33
N LEU A 312 5.54 -8.94 19.21
CA LEU A 312 4.77 -9.09 17.97
C LEU A 312 5.22 -8.08 16.90
N VAL A 313 5.65 -6.88 17.27
CA VAL A 313 6.30 -5.93 16.33
C VAL A 313 7.64 -6.48 15.84
N LEU A 314 8.45 -7.07 16.72
CA LEU A 314 9.69 -7.76 16.32
C LEU A 314 9.39 -8.95 15.40
N TYR A 315 8.35 -9.72 15.71
CA TYR A 315 7.91 -10.86 14.89
C TYR A 315 7.39 -10.42 13.52
N ALA A 316 6.58 -9.35 13.46
CA ALA A 316 6.12 -8.75 12.21
C ALA A 316 7.30 -8.28 11.35
N THR A 317 8.34 -7.70 11.97
CA THR A 317 9.57 -7.34 11.27
C THR A 317 10.33 -8.58 10.77
N PHE A 318 10.41 -9.63 11.58
CA PHE A 318 11.05 -10.88 11.18
C PHE A 318 10.36 -11.48 9.94
N ILE A 319 9.04 -11.66 9.95
CA ILE A 319 8.34 -12.29 8.82
C ILE A 319 8.40 -11.43 7.54
N THR A 320 8.39 -10.11 7.67
CA THR A 320 8.42 -9.17 6.54
C THR A 320 9.81 -9.02 5.90
N ARG A 321 10.89 -9.19 6.68
CA ARG A 321 12.27 -8.88 6.24
C ARG A 321 13.20 -10.09 6.12
N SER A 322 12.76 -11.28 6.54
CA SER A 322 13.55 -12.51 6.47
C SER A 322 13.48 -13.26 5.14
N GLY A 323 12.68 -12.79 4.18
CA GLY A 323 12.41 -13.50 2.92
C GLY A 323 11.45 -14.70 3.04
N ILE A 324 11.01 -15.07 4.25
CA ILE A 324 10.11 -16.21 4.47
C ILE A 324 8.76 -16.05 3.75
N LEU A 325 8.31 -14.81 3.56
CA LEU A 325 7.04 -14.48 2.90
C LEU A 325 7.15 -14.28 1.38
N GLY A 326 8.31 -14.55 0.75
CA GLY A 326 8.56 -14.19 -0.65
C GLY A 326 7.54 -14.71 -1.67
N ASN A 327 6.91 -15.86 -1.41
CA ASN A 327 5.87 -16.42 -2.28
C ASN A 327 4.43 -16.15 -1.78
N ALA A 328 4.27 -15.58 -0.58
CA ALA A 328 2.99 -15.42 0.10
C ALA A 328 2.54 -13.96 0.25
N SER A 329 3.44 -13.00 0.03
CA SER A 329 3.13 -11.57 0.14
C SER A 329 3.92 -10.74 -0.86
N VAL A 330 3.21 -9.83 -1.52
CA VAL A 330 3.80 -8.82 -2.43
C VAL A 330 4.49 -7.68 -1.69
N HIS A 331 4.27 -7.56 -0.38
CA HIS A 331 4.86 -6.52 0.46
C HIS A 331 6.12 -7.02 1.21
N SER A 332 6.48 -8.28 1.03
CA SER A 332 7.63 -8.88 1.69
C SER A 332 8.94 -8.51 1.00
N PHE A 333 10.01 -8.44 1.78
CA PHE A 333 11.34 -8.14 1.26
C PHE A 333 12.15 -9.41 1.06
N THR A 334 13.03 -9.39 0.06
CA THR A 334 14.03 -10.43 -0.18
C THR A 334 15.04 -10.49 0.97
N ASP A 335 15.53 -11.69 1.33
CA ASP A 335 16.51 -11.82 2.42
C ASP A 335 17.87 -11.24 2.02
N LEU A 336 18.37 -10.26 2.77
CA LEU A 336 19.73 -9.72 2.63
C LEU A 336 20.82 -10.59 3.29
N GLY A 337 20.48 -11.83 3.66
CA GLY A 337 21.28 -12.72 4.49
C GLY A 337 21.22 -12.35 5.98
N LEU A 338 20.14 -11.67 6.40
CA LEU A 338 19.98 -11.11 7.76
C LEU A 338 18.87 -11.81 8.56
N SER A 339 18.17 -12.77 7.96
CA SER A 339 17.12 -13.57 8.60
C SER A 339 17.55 -14.17 9.95
N GLY A 340 18.76 -14.73 10.04
CA GLY A 340 19.33 -15.26 11.28
C GLY A 340 19.56 -14.20 12.36
N GLN A 341 20.06 -13.01 11.98
CA GLN A 341 20.26 -11.89 12.90
C GLN A 341 18.92 -11.35 13.44
N LEU A 342 17.89 -11.24 12.58
CA LEU A 342 16.54 -10.87 12.98
C LEU A 342 15.93 -11.89 13.95
N LEU A 343 16.15 -13.19 13.72
CA LEU A 343 15.69 -14.23 14.62
C LEU A 343 16.36 -14.12 15.99
N ILE A 344 17.68 -13.92 16.04
CA ILE A 344 18.41 -13.69 17.29
C ILE A 344 17.85 -12.46 18.02
N TYR A 345 17.60 -11.36 17.31
CA TYR A 345 17.02 -10.15 17.89
C TYR A 345 15.65 -10.43 18.52
N LEU A 346 14.74 -11.10 17.80
CA LEU A 346 13.44 -11.52 18.32
C LEU A 346 13.59 -12.41 19.57
N LEU A 347 14.43 -13.44 19.51
CA LEU A 347 14.60 -14.41 20.60
C LEU A 347 15.24 -13.80 21.85
N VAL A 348 16.21 -12.90 21.70
CA VAL A 348 16.88 -12.23 22.85
C VAL A 348 15.87 -11.41 23.66
N PHE A 349 15.09 -10.55 23.01
CA PHE A 349 14.11 -9.73 23.74
C PHE A 349 12.95 -10.55 24.28
N THR A 350 12.54 -11.60 23.57
CA THR A 350 11.55 -12.56 24.06
C THR A 350 12.07 -13.27 25.31
N PHE A 351 13.31 -13.79 25.28
CA PHE A 351 13.93 -14.49 26.40
C PHE A 351 14.08 -13.58 27.61
N ILE A 352 14.63 -12.37 27.45
CA ILE A 352 14.79 -11.41 28.56
C ILE A 352 13.45 -11.09 29.21
N ALA A 353 12.42 -10.79 28.40
CA ALA A 353 11.11 -10.43 28.90
C ALA A 353 10.44 -11.60 29.65
N ILE A 354 10.49 -12.81 29.09
CA ILE A 354 9.92 -14.02 29.72
C ILE A 354 10.65 -14.35 31.03
N VAL A 355 11.99 -14.35 31.04
CA VAL A 355 12.77 -14.66 32.24
C VAL A 355 12.48 -13.66 33.37
N LEU A 356 12.45 -12.35 33.06
CA LEU A 356 12.10 -11.33 34.05
C LEU A 356 10.67 -11.49 34.56
N MET A 357 9.71 -11.76 33.67
CA MET A 357 8.31 -11.94 34.02
C MET A 357 8.12 -13.18 34.91
N ILE A 358 8.73 -14.32 34.58
CA ILE A 358 8.68 -15.55 35.39
C ILE A 358 9.30 -15.31 36.77
N ARG A 359 10.48 -14.67 36.82
CA ARG A 359 11.21 -14.41 38.07
C ARG A 359 10.41 -13.55 39.04
N GLU A 360 9.71 -12.53 38.53
CA GLU A 360 8.95 -11.61 39.36
C GLU A 360 7.45 -12.00 39.49
N TRP A 361 6.98 -13.05 38.80
CA TRP A 361 5.56 -13.37 38.66
C TRP A 361 4.79 -13.47 39.98
N LYS A 362 5.39 -14.14 40.97
CA LYS A 362 4.80 -14.35 42.31
C LYS A 362 4.76 -13.08 43.16
N ARG A 363 5.55 -12.07 42.81
CA ARG A 363 5.66 -10.80 43.55
C ARG A 363 4.75 -9.71 42.98
N ILE A 364 4.29 -9.87 41.74
CA ILE A 364 3.36 -8.94 41.12
C ILE A 364 2.04 -8.98 41.91
N PRO A 365 1.56 -7.84 42.45
CA PRO A 365 0.29 -7.79 43.15
C PRO A 365 -0.84 -8.33 42.29
N SER A 366 -1.65 -9.20 42.87
CA SER A 366 -2.93 -9.62 42.31
C SER A 366 -4.04 -9.22 43.26
N ALA A 367 -5.08 -8.60 42.74
CA ALA A 367 -6.31 -8.41 43.48
C ALA A 367 -7.09 -9.73 43.48
N ASP A 368 -7.53 -10.20 44.65
CA ASP A 368 -8.40 -11.37 44.82
C ASP A 368 -9.87 -11.04 44.46
N ALA A 369 -10.10 -10.06 43.59
CA ALA A 369 -11.43 -9.62 43.24
C ALA A 369 -12.11 -10.67 42.35
N GLU A 370 -13.16 -11.31 42.86
CA GLU A 370 -14.08 -12.09 42.03
C GLU A 370 -14.67 -11.17 40.95
N LEU A 371 -14.51 -11.57 39.68
CA LEU A 371 -15.04 -10.84 38.54
C LEU A 371 -16.57 -11.03 38.47
N ALA A 372 -17.31 -10.27 39.27
CA ALA A 372 -18.76 -10.28 39.19
C ALA A 372 -19.23 -9.70 37.84
N VAL A 373 -20.25 -10.33 37.25
CA VAL A 373 -20.78 -9.99 35.90
C VAL A 373 -21.22 -8.52 35.78
N TYR A 374 -21.65 -7.90 36.87
CA TYR A 374 -22.15 -6.52 36.89
C TYR A 374 -21.06 -5.46 37.11
N THR A 375 -19.79 -5.82 36.88
CA THR A 375 -18.63 -4.95 37.09
C THR A 375 -18.02 -4.52 35.76
N ARG A 376 -17.37 -3.34 35.75
CA ARG A 376 -16.64 -2.85 34.56
C ARG A 376 -15.46 -3.77 34.23
N GLU A 377 -14.86 -4.36 35.26
CA GLU A 377 -13.70 -5.24 35.17
C GLU A 377 -14.02 -6.47 34.33
N PHE A 378 -15.16 -7.12 34.60
CA PHE A 378 -15.62 -8.28 33.85
C PHE A 378 -15.82 -7.98 32.36
N TRP A 379 -16.58 -6.94 32.02
CA TRP A 379 -16.88 -6.63 30.62
C TRP A 379 -15.66 -6.14 29.84
N ILE A 380 -14.78 -5.37 30.47
CA ILE A 380 -13.51 -4.98 29.85
C ILE A 380 -12.62 -6.22 29.65
N PHE A 381 -12.54 -7.13 30.63
CA PHE A 381 -11.81 -8.40 30.50
C PHE A 381 -12.33 -9.28 29.36
N MET A 382 -13.65 -9.38 29.20
CA MET A 382 -14.25 -10.08 28.05
C MET A 382 -13.83 -9.43 26.72
N GLY A 383 -13.86 -8.10 26.64
CA GLY A 383 -13.42 -7.37 25.44
C GLY A 383 -11.95 -7.64 25.11
N ILE A 384 -11.07 -7.59 26.11
CA ILE A 384 -9.64 -7.89 25.95
C ILE A 384 -9.44 -9.34 25.49
N THR A 385 -10.17 -10.30 26.08
CA THR A 385 -10.09 -11.71 25.68
C THR A 385 -10.49 -11.88 24.21
N VAL A 386 -11.57 -11.24 23.77
CA VAL A 386 -12.01 -11.31 22.37
C VAL A 386 -10.99 -10.68 21.42
N LEU A 387 -10.40 -9.53 21.78
CA LEU A 387 -9.30 -8.93 21.01
C LEU A 387 -8.08 -9.85 20.92
N GLY A 388 -7.72 -10.52 22.03
CA GLY A 388 -6.63 -11.49 22.07
C GLY A 388 -6.90 -12.73 21.20
N LEU A 389 -8.13 -13.25 21.22
CA LEU A 389 -8.55 -14.37 20.37
C LEU A 389 -8.57 -13.97 18.89
N ALA A 390 -9.05 -12.77 18.56
CA ALA A 390 -9.02 -12.24 17.20
C ALA A 390 -7.58 -12.10 16.70
N ALA A 391 -6.67 -11.61 17.53
CA ALA A 391 -5.24 -11.52 17.20
C ALA A 391 -4.61 -12.91 17.02
N PHE A 392 -4.93 -13.87 17.90
CA PHE A 392 -4.44 -15.24 17.82
C PHE A 392 -4.92 -15.96 16.55
N GLN A 393 -6.19 -15.78 16.19
CA GLN A 393 -6.76 -16.38 14.98
C GLN A 393 -6.07 -15.89 13.71
N VAL A 394 -5.63 -14.63 13.65
CA VAL A 394 -4.88 -14.11 12.50
C VAL A 394 -3.41 -14.54 12.52
N LEU A 395 -2.81 -14.58 13.72
CA LEU A 395 -1.40 -14.95 13.91
C LEU A 395 -1.11 -16.38 13.43
N VAL A 396 -1.97 -17.33 13.77
CA VAL A 396 -1.78 -18.76 13.49
C VAL A 396 -1.61 -19.04 11.98
N PRO A 397 -2.57 -18.73 11.10
CA PRO A 397 -2.42 -18.98 9.67
C PRO A 397 -1.36 -18.10 9.00
N THR A 398 -1.19 -16.85 9.46
CA THR A 398 -0.10 -15.96 8.98
C THR A 398 1.29 -16.56 9.25
N SER A 399 1.42 -17.40 10.28
CA SER A 399 2.68 -18.04 10.68
C SER A 399 2.97 -19.35 9.95
N ILE A 400 2.07 -19.86 9.09
CA ILE A 400 2.27 -21.14 8.38
C ILE A 400 3.61 -21.20 7.63
N PRO A 401 4.02 -20.17 6.85
CA PRO A 401 5.33 -20.18 6.18
C PRO A 401 6.51 -20.31 7.16
N VAL A 402 6.39 -19.71 8.34
CA VAL A 402 7.41 -19.79 9.40
C VAL A 402 7.47 -21.20 9.98
N TRP A 403 6.34 -21.86 10.21
CA TRP A 403 6.32 -23.24 10.70
C TRP A 403 6.91 -24.21 9.70
N ASN A 404 6.61 -24.05 8.41
CA ASN A 404 7.23 -24.86 7.36
C ASN A 404 8.76 -24.74 7.42
N LYS A 405 9.28 -23.51 7.53
CA LYS A 405 10.72 -23.27 7.69
C LYS A 405 11.29 -23.87 8.97
N ILE A 406 10.58 -23.81 10.09
CA ILE A 406 11.01 -24.45 11.34
C ILE A 406 11.08 -25.96 11.18
N VAL A 407 10.08 -26.59 10.57
CA VAL A 407 10.06 -28.05 10.35
C VAL A 407 11.19 -28.47 9.41
N GLU A 408 11.42 -27.71 8.33
CA GLU A 408 12.56 -27.88 7.43
C GLU A 408 13.91 -27.80 8.15
N LEU A 409 14.07 -26.85 9.10
CA LEU A 409 15.29 -26.73 9.91
C LEU A 409 15.57 -27.98 10.77
N PHE A 410 14.54 -28.74 11.16
CA PHE A 410 14.68 -30.01 11.89
C PHE A 410 14.79 -31.23 10.96
N GLY A 411 14.93 -31.03 9.65
CA GLY A 411 15.14 -32.11 8.67
C GLY A 411 13.86 -32.82 8.22
N ALA A 412 12.67 -32.28 8.55
CA ALA A 412 11.39 -32.78 8.09
C ALA A 412 10.82 -31.88 6.99
N VAL A 413 10.02 -32.44 6.08
CA VAL A 413 9.37 -31.66 5.00
C VAL A 413 7.96 -31.29 5.44
N SER A 414 7.62 -30.00 5.38
CA SER A 414 6.27 -29.49 5.65
C SER A 414 5.80 -28.62 4.49
N ASN A 415 4.74 -29.05 3.81
CA ASN A 415 4.13 -28.34 2.69
C ASN A 415 2.71 -27.87 3.06
N VAL A 416 2.50 -27.43 4.30
CA VAL A 416 1.23 -26.84 4.70
C VAL A 416 1.04 -25.55 3.93
N ALA A 417 0.05 -25.51 3.05
CA ALA A 417 -0.27 -24.33 2.28
C ALA A 417 -1.07 -23.33 3.14
N PRO A 418 -0.84 -22.02 2.99
CA PRO A 418 -1.78 -21.01 3.47
C PRO A 418 -3.19 -21.22 2.88
N PRO A 419 -4.25 -20.64 3.48
CA PRO A 419 -5.60 -20.73 2.93
C PRO A 419 -5.67 -20.27 1.47
N ALA A 420 -6.37 -21.04 0.62
CA ALA A 420 -6.50 -20.75 -0.81
C ALA A 420 -7.26 -19.43 -1.07
N ASP A 421 -8.41 -19.24 -0.42
CA ASP A 421 -9.09 -17.95 -0.33
C ASP A 421 -8.82 -17.34 1.05
N GLN A 422 -7.82 -16.44 1.10
CA GLN A 422 -7.47 -15.73 2.34
C GLN A 422 -8.62 -14.84 2.82
N ILE A 423 -9.31 -14.15 1.90
CA ILE A 423 -10.37 -13.21 2.24
C ILE A 423 -11.52 -13.93 2.92
N GLU A 424 -12.01 -15.02 2.32
CA GLU A 424 -13.06 -15.85 2.93
C GLU A 424 -12.59 -16.43 4.26
N PHE A 425 -11.38 -17.01 4.29
CA PHE A 425 -10.87 -17.69 5.48
C PHE A 425 -10.79 -16.79 6.70
N TYR A 426 -10.22 -15.59 6.59
CA TYR A 426 -10.10 -14.70 7.76
C TYR A 426 -11.42 -14.00 8.08
N THR A 427 -12.16 -13.56 7.05
CA THR A 427 -13.39 -12.77 7.25
C THR A 427 -14.46 -13.56 7.98
N GLN A 428 -14.62 -14.86 7.71
CA GLN A 428 -15.64 -15.68 8.40
C GLN A 428 -15.45 -15.72 9.93
N PHE A 429 -14.20 -15.70 10.43
CA PHE A 429 -13.94 -15.66 11.88
C PHE A 429 -13.98 -14.24 12.43
N GLN A 430 -13.34 -13.30 11.73
CA GLN A 430 -13.21 -11.92 12.17
C GLN A 430 -14.56 -11.21 12.24
N LEU A 431 -15.50 -11.56 11.38
CA LEU A 431 -16.87 -11.08 11.44
C LEU A 431 -17.50 -11.35 12.82
N TRP A 432 -17.37 -12.57 13.36
CA TRP A 432 -17.91 -12.92 14.67
C TRP A 432 -17.21 -12.19 15.80
N PHE A 433 -15.88 -12.07 15.73
CA PHE A 433 -15.13 -11.28 16.71
C PHE A 433 -15.57 -9.82 16.71
N PHE A 434 -15.79 -9.21 15.55
CA PHE A 434 -16.24 -7.82 15.44
C PHE A 434 -17.69 -7.61 15.92
N ILE A 435 -18.59 -8.57 15.69
CA ILE A 435 -19.94 -8.55 16.29
C ILE A 435 -19.83 -8.48 17.82
N VAL A 436 -19.02 -9.37 18.40
CA VAL A 436 -18.84 -9.44 19.85
C VAL A 436 -18.14 -8.18 20.36
N ILE A 437 -17.11 -7.67 19.68
CA ILE A 437 -16.43 -6.42 20.03
C ILE A 437 -17.40 -5.23 20.00
N ALA A 438 -18.30 -5.14 19.00
CA ALA A 438 -19.29 -4.07 18.94
C ALA A 438 -20.23 -4.10 20.16
N ILE A 439 -20.74 -5.29 20.52
CA ILE A 439 -21.60 -5.45 21.70
C ILE A 439 -20.82 -5.11 22.99
N LEU A 440 -19.62 -5.65 23.15
CA LEU A 440 -18.79 -5.43 24.33
C LEU A 440 -18.32 -3.98 24.46
N SER A 441 -18.10 -3.29 23.36
CA SER A 441 -17.84 -1.86 23.34
C SER A 441 -18.99 -1.06 23.96
N ALA A 442 -20.23 -1.39 23.59
CA ALA A 442 -21.43 -0.76 24.14
C ALA A 442 -21.57 -1.03 25.65
N ILE A 443 -21.51 -2.32 26.03
CA ILE A 443 -21.74 -2.78 27.40
C ILE A 443 -20.61 -2.33 28.32
N GLY A 444 -19.35 -2.46 27.88
CA GLY A 444 -18.17 -2.03 28.63
C GLY A 444 -18.18 -0.53 28.90
N GLN A 445 -18.57 0.30 27.92
CA GLN A 445 -18.73 1.75 28.12
C GLN A 445 -19.87 2.07 29.07
N PHE A 446 -20.99 1.35 28.98
CA PHE A 446 -22.09 1.49 29.94
C PHE A 446 -21.62 1.26 31.38
N PHE A 447 -21.00 0.12 31.69
CA PHE A 447 -20.49 -0.17 33.05
C PHE A 447 -19.30 0.72 33.46
N TRP A 448 -18.57 1.29 32.50
CA TRP A 448 -17.51 2.26 32.82
C TRP A 448 -18.09 3.57 33.38
N TRP A 449 -19.14 4.11 32.75
CA TRP A 449 -19.71 5.40 33.10
C TRP A 449 -20.88 5.33 34.08
N LYS A 450 -21.64 4.22 34.10
CA LYS A 450 -22.71 3.96 35.05
C LYS A 450 -22.29 2.90 36.05
N ARG A 451 -22.43 3.20 37.34
CA ARG A 451 -22.30 2.19 38.39
C ARG A 451 -23.57 1.33 38.40
N TYR A 452 -23.41 0.03 38.56
CA TYR A 452 -24.53 -0.87 38.78
C TYR A 452 -25.00 -0.71 40.23
N GLU A 453 -26.20 -0.18 40.43
CA GLU A 453 -26.79 0.02 41.76
C GLU A 453 -27.94 -0.97 42.02
N SER A 454 -28.61 -1.44 40.96
CA SER A 454 -29.68 -2.45 41.00
C SER A 454 -30.02 -2.93 39.57
N ALA A 455 -30.84 -3.98 39.44
CA ALA A 455 -31.34 -4.46 38.14
C ALA A 455 -32.03 -3.35 37.31
N LYS A 456 -32.63 -2.34 37.97
CA LYS A 456 -33.22 -1.16 37.30
C LYS A 456 -32.18 -0.34 36.51
N SER A 457 -30.90 -0.45 36.83
CA SER A 457 -29.82 0.22 36.10
C SER A 457 -29.71 -0.30 34.65
N LEU A 458 -30.04 -1.58 34.41
CA LEU A 458 -30.05 -2.18 33.07
C LEU A 458 -31.19 -1.66 32.19
N ASN A 459 -32.27 -1.10 32.78
CA ASN A 459 -33.33 -0.44 32.00
C ASN A 459 -32.79 0.74 31.19
N TRP A 460 -31.62 1.28 31.56
CA TRP A 460 -30.94 2.28 30.75
C TRP A 460 -30.58 1.73 29.36
N LEU A 461 -30.28 0.44 29.20
CA LEU A 461 -29.92 -0.14 27.90
C LEU A 461 -31.14 -0.49 27.02
N VAL A 462 -32.34 -0.62 27.59
CA VAL A 462 -33.55 -1.01 26.85
C VAL A 462 -33.86 -0.04 25.72
N MET A 463 -33.84 1.27 25.98
CA MET A 463 -34.13 2.27 24.94
C MET A 463 -33.08 2.26 23.81
N PRO A 464 -31.75 2.27 24.07
CA PRO A 464 -30.73 2.05 23.05
C PRO A 464 -30.91 0.76 22.25
N LEU A 465 -31.28 -0.33 22.91
CA LEU A 465 -31.50 -1.64 22.30
C LEU A 465 -32.68 -1.58 21.31
N LEU A 466 -33.80 -0.98 21.70
CA LEU A 466 -34.97 -0.79 20.82
C LEU A 466 -34.67 0.16 19.66
N ILE A 467 -34.00 1.29 19.92
CA ILE A 467 -33.61 2.24 18.86
C ILE A 467 -32.65 1.57 17.88
N ALA A 468 -31.66 0.82 18.36
CA ALA A 468 -30.74 0.08 17.51
C ALA A 468 -31.44 -0.99 16.69
N LEU A 469 -32.44 -1.67 17.24
CA LEU A 469 -33.24 -2.67 16.53
C LEU A 469 -34.05 -2.01 15.41
N LEU A 470 -34.74 -0.91 15.71
CA LEU A 470 -35.51 -0.16 14.72
C LEU A 470 -34.60 0.42 13.63
N LEU A 471 -33.45 0.98 14.01
CA LEU A 471 -32.48 1.52 13.07
C LEU A 471 -31.89 0.42 12.19
N ALA A 472 -31.48 -0.71 12.76
CA ALA A 472 -30.94 -1.84 12.00
C ALA A 472 -32.00 -2.45 11.08
N ALA A 473 -33.25 -2.59 11.53
CA ALA A 473 -34.35 -3.06 10.69
C ALA A 473 -34.68 -2.07 9.54
N LEU A 474 -34.65 -0.77 9.82
CA LEU A 474 -34.82 0.27 8.80
C LEU A 474 -33.68 0.23 7.78
N ILE A 475 -32.42 0.20 8.23
CA ILE A 475 -31.28 0.13 7.33
C ILE A 475 -31.29 -1.19 6.53
N ALA A 476 -31.55 -2.33 7.19
CA ALA A 476 -31.60 -3.63 6.53
C ALA A 476 -32.71 -3.69 5.46
N SER A 477 -33.88 -3.12 5.73
CA SER A 477 -34.97 -3.07 4.76
C SER A 477 -34.69 -2.12 3.60
N LEU A 478 -34.19 -0.91 3.87
CA LEU A 478 -33.88 0.08 2.83
C LEU A 478 -32.70 -0.33 1.95
N ALA A 479 -31.65 -0.90 2.54
CA ALA A 479 -30.45 -1.35 1.84
C ALA A 479 -30.53 -2.81 1.37
N LYS A 480 -31.66 -3.49 1.61
CA LYS A 480 -31.92 -4.90 1.23
C LYS A 480 -30.84 -5.87 1.74
N VAL A 481 -30.45 -5.71 3.00
CA VAL A 481 -29.51 -6.60 3.67
C VAL A 481 -30.20 -7.95 3.92
N ALA A 482 -29.83 -8.96 3.15
CA ALA A 482 -30.42 -10.30 3.20
C ALA A 482 -29.65 -11.29 4.11
N GLU A 483 -28.33 -11.13 4.24
CA GLU A 483 -27.48 -12.08 4.96
C GLU A 483 -27.65 -11.89 6.47
N TRP A 484 -28.04 -12.96 7.17
CA TRP A 484 -28.39 -12.90 8.59
C TRP A 484 -27.19 -12.52 9.47
N GLN A 485 -25.96 -12.94 9.10
CA GLN A 485 -24.73 -12.56 9.79
C GLN A 485 -24.50 -11.04 9.71
N TYR A 486 -24.78 -10.44 8.55
CA TYR A 486 -24.68 -8.99 8.35
C TYR A 486 -25.78 -8.24 9.10
N ILE A 487 -26.99 -8.78 9.18
CA ILE A 487 -28.07 -8.20 10.02
C ILE A 487 -27.63 -8.15 11.49
N ILE A 488 -27.02 -9.21 12.02
CA ILE A 488 -26.51 -9.24 13.39
C ILE A 488 -25.40 -8.21 13.58
N LEU A 489 -24.44 -8.12 12.64
CA LEU A 489 -23.37 -7.12 12.70
C LEU A 489 -23.92 -5.70 12.64
N LEU A 490 -24.86 -5.41 11.76
CA LEU A 490 -25.51 -4.11 11.63
C LEU A 490 -26.22 -3.73 12.93
N TYR A 491 -26.93 -4.67 13.56
CA TYR A 491 -27.59 -4.46 14.84
C TYR A 491 -26.59 -4.22 15.97
N ALA A 492 -25.55 -5.05 16.07
CA ALA A 492 -24.49 -4.92 17.08
C ALA A 492 -23.75 -3.57 16.96
N ALA A 493 -23.40 -3.17 15.74
CA ALA A 493 -22.75 -1.89 15.47
C ALA A 493 -23.68 -0.71 15.75
N SER A 494 -24.96 -0.79 15.33
CA SER A 494 -25.97 0.23 15.65
C SER A 494 -26.18 0.37 17.15
N PHE A 495 -26.22 -0.74 17.88
CA PHE A 495 -26.32 -0.74 19.34
C PHE A 495 -25.13 -0.05 19.98
N SER A 496 -23.91 -0.38 19.54
CA SER A 496 -22.69 0.32 20.00
C SER A 496 -22.72 1.81 19.72
N LEU A 497 -23.13 2.21 18.52
CA LEU A 497 -23.23 3.61 18.13
C LEU A 497 -24.21 4.38 19.02
N ILE A 498 -25.42 3.85 19.23
CA ILE A 498 -26.46 4.52 20.04
C ILE A 498 -26.08 4.58 21.52
N VAL A 499 -25.52 3.51 22.08
CA VAL A 499 -25.07 3.49 23.48
C VAL A 499 -23.96 4.51 23.71
N ASN A 500 -22.93 4.52 22.87
CA ASN A 500 -21.83 5.47 23.00
C ASN A 500 -22.27 6.91 22.74
N GLY A 501 -23.17 7.15 21.77
CA GLY A 501 -23.77 8.46 21.53
C GLY A 501 -24.57 8.96 22.73
N ARG A 502 -25.36 8.09 23.38
CA ARG A 502 -26.11 8.45 24.58
C ARG A 502 -25.20 8.73 25.78
N ILE A 503 -24.12 7.95 25.93
CA ILE A 503 -23.09 8.22 26.95
C ILE A 503 -22.44 9.58 26.71
N LEU A 504 -22.06 9.87 25.46
CA LEU A 504 -21.44 11.13 25.09
C LEU A 504 -22.37 12.31 25.38
N TRP A 505 -23.64 12.21 25.00
CA TRP A 505 -24.66 13.22 25.29
C TRP A 505 -24.83 13.45 26.80
N MET A 506 -24.87 12.37 27.59
CA MET A 506 -24.92 12.46 29.06
C MET A 506 -23.69 13.20 29.63
N ILE A 507 -22.48 12.91 29.15
CA ILE A 507 -21.24 13.54 29.63
C ILE A 507 -21.24 15.04 29.31
N ILE A 508 -21.64 15.41 28.09
CA ILE A 508 -21.72 16.81 27.64
C ILE A 508 -22.75 17.58 28.48
N ARG A 509 -23.94 17.00 28.70
CA ARG A 509 -25.02 17.63 29.48
C ARG A 509 -24.62 17.87 30.94
N ASN A 510 -23.74 17.03 31.49
CA ASN A 510 -23.24 17.16 32.86
C ASN A 510 -22.05 18.13 33.00
N GLY A 511 -21.79 18.98 31.99
CA GLY A 511 -20.78 20.05 32.06
C GLY A 511 -19.33 19.59 31.85
N TYR A 512 -19.11 18.33 31.48
CA TYR A 512 -17.76 17.80 31.20
C TYR A 512 -17.40 17.93 29.71
N LYS A 513 -16.10 18.09 29.43
CA LYS A 513 -15.56 18.06 28.06
C LYS A 513 -15.72 16.65 27.42
N LEU A 514 -15.86 16.60 26.10
CA LEU A 514 -16.05 15.39 25.27
C LEU A 514 -15.20 14.17 25.71
N SER A 515 -15.82 12.97 25.73
CA SER A 515 -15.14 11.70 26.04
C SER A 515 -14.46 11.11 24.82
N GLY A 516 -13.13 11.10 24.79
CA GLY A 516 -12.37 10.50 23.69
C GLY A 516 -12.68 9.00 23.52
N GLY A 517 -12.83 8.27 24.63
CA GLY A 517 -13.21 6.85 24.59
C GLY A 517 -14.58 6.59 23.95
N ALA A 518 -15.60 7.40 24.26
CA ALA A 518 -16.93 7.22 23.66
C ALA A 518 -16.90 7.52 22.15
N ILE A 519 -16.18 8.57 21.74
CA ILE A 519 -16.02 8.94 20.32
C ILE A 519 -15.25 7.86 19.56
N SER A 520 -14.17 7.32 20.12
CA SER A 520 -13.40 6.25 19.47
C SER A 520 -14.26 5.02 19.17
N HIS A 521 -15.09 4.61 20.13
CA HIS A 521 -15.98 3.46 19.97
C HIS A 521 -17.15 3.75 19.00
N MET A 522 -17.68 4.98 18.95
CA MET A 522 -18.61 5.39 17.88
C MET A 522 -17.95 5.27 16.49
N GLY A 523 -16.69 5.68 16.38
CA GLY A 523 -15.89 5.53 15.15
C GLY A 523 -15.77 4.07 14.72
N VAL A 524 -15.43 3.16 15.65
CA VAL A 524 -15.40 1.71 15.39
C VAL A 524 -16.77 1.19 14.92
N ALA A 525 -17.86 1.60 15.56
CA ALA A 525 -19.21 1.18 15.17
C ALA A 525 -19.56 1.62 13.73
N LEU A 526 -19.26 2.88 13.37
CA LEU A 526 -19.44 3.38 12.00
C LEU A 526 -18.53 2.65 11.01
N MET A 527 -17.28 2.40 11.39
CA MET A 527 -16.31 1.67 10.58
C MET A 527 -16.83 0.27 10.22
N LEU A 528 -17.40 -0.45 11.19
CA LEU A 528 -18.00 -1.78 10.98
C LEU A 528 -19.23 -1.75 10.07
N ILE A 529 -20.09 -0.72 10.19
CA ILE A 529 -21.23 -0.53 9.27
C ILE A 529 -20.71 -0.27 7.86
N GLY A 530 -19.67 0.56 7.71
CA GLY A 530 -19.02 0.81 6.43
C GLY A 530 -18.48 -0.47 5.80
N ILE A 531 -17.69 -1.25 6.56
CA ILE A 531 -17.09 -2.52 6.12
C ILE A 531 -18.17 -3.52 5.66
N LEU A 532 -19.26 -3.65 6.43
CA LEU A 532 -20.38 -4.53 6.09
C LEU A 532 -20.89 -4.24 4.67
N PHE A 533 -21.13 -2.97 4.34
CA PHE A 533 -21.63 -2.60 3.03
C PHE A 533 -20.52 -2.67 1.96
N SER A 534 -19.38 -2.04 2.18
CA SER A 534 -18.34 -1.89 1.15
C SER A 534 -17.66 -3.21 0.78
N SER A 535 -17.62 -4.18 1.69
CA SER A 535 -17.08 -5.51 1.44
C SER A 535 -18.18 -6.55 1.20
N GLY A 536 -19.16 -6.64 2.11
CA GLY A 536 -20.18 -7.70 2.07
C GLY A 536 -21.23 -7.53 0.98
N TYR A 537 -21.47 -6.31 0.51
CA TYR A 537 -22.40 -6.00 -0.59
C TYR A 537 -21.70 -5.42 -1.81
N SER A 538 -20.39 -5.68 -1.96
CA SER A 538 -19.69 -5.33 -3.18
C SER A 538 -20.28 -6.12 -4.36
N LYS A 539 -20.55 -5.43 -5.48
CA LYS A 539 -21.21 -6.01 -6.65
C LYS A 539 -20.32 -5.87 -7.87
N VAL A 540 -19.98 -6.97 -8.52
CA VAL A 540 -19.37 -6.94 -9.85
C VAL A 540 -20.44 -6.48 -10.85
N VAL A 541 -20.16 -5.38 -11.56
CA VAL A 541 -21.06 -4.85 -12.61
C VAL A 541 -20.60 -5.24 -14.02
N SER A 542 -19.35 -5.69 -14.16
CA SER A 542 -18.74 -6.14 -15.42
C SER A 542 -19.03 -7.61 -15.76
N LEU A 543 -20.22 -8.13 -15.52
CA LEU A 543 -20.53 -9.53 -15.80
C LEU A 543 -20.45 -9.86 -17.30
N ASN A 544 -19.88 -11.03 -17.62
CA ASN A 544 -19.82 -11.53 -18.99
C ASN A 544 -21.20 -12.06 -19.41
N MET A 545 -21.88 -11.30 -20.26
CA MET A 545 -23.19 -11.66 -20.81
C MET A 545 -23.11 -12.36 -22.18
N THR A 546 -21.91 -12.59 -22.71
CA THR A 546 -21.71 -13.14 -24.06
C THR A 546 -21.83 -14.65 -24.12
N GLY A 547 -21.65 -15.34 -22.98
CA GLY A 547 -21.58 -16.80 -22.90
C GLY A 547 -20.27 -17.40 -23.45
N LEU A 548 -19.33 -16.56 -23.92
CA LEU A 548 -18.03 -16.99 -24.43
C LEU A 548 -16.97 -16.95 -23.32
N MET A 549 -16.06 -17.92 -23.32
CA MET A 549 -14.82 -17.81 -22.55
C MET A 549 -13.87 -16.89 -23.32
N TYR A 550 -13.38 -15.83 -22.66
CA TYR A 550 -12.42 -14.90 -23.26
C TYR A 550 -11.02 -15.51 -23.33
N SER A 551 -10.62 -16.31 -22.32
CA SER A 551 -9.33 -16.99 -22.31
C SER A 551 -9.42 -18.36 -21.64
N ARG A 552 -8.59 -19.28 -22.13
CA ARG A 552 -8.37 -20.61 -21.55
C ARG A 552 -7.08 -20.70 -20.74
N GLY A 553 -6.37 -19.59 -20.58
CA GLY A 553 -5.16 -19.51 -19.75
C GLY A 553 -5.49 -19.69 -18.27
N GLU A 554 -4.50 -20.17 -17.51
CA GLU A 554 -4.65 -20.49 -16.08
C GLU A 554 -5.24 -19.34 -15.27
N ASP A 555 -4.79 -18.10 -15.52
CA ASP A 555 -5.29 -16.90 -14.83
C ASP A 555 -6.78 -16.61 -15.03
N PHE A 556 -7.35 -17.08 -16.14
CA PHE A 556 -8.77 -16.91 -16.46
C PHE A 556 -9.63 -18.10 -16.06
N THR A 557 -9.01 -19.28 -15.89
CA THR A 557 -9.70 -20.53 -15.56
C THR A 557 -9.63 -20.93 -14.09
N LYS A 558 -8.69 -20.36 -13.33
CA LYS A 558 -8.61 -20.54 -11.87
C LYS A 558 -9.85 -19.97 -11.16
N ASP A 559 -10.03 -20.36 -9.90
CA ASP A 559 -11.12 -19.92 -9.03
C ASP A 559 -12.51 -20.06 -9.66
N ASP A 560 -12.79 -21.22 -10.26
CA ASP A 560 -14.04 -21.51 -10.98
C ASP A 560 -14.34 -20.50 -12.12
N ASN A 561 -13.37 -20.27 -13.00
CA ASN A 561 -13.51 -19.39 -14.16
C ASN A 561 -13.96 -17.95 -13.81
N LYS A 562 -13.65 -17.47 -12.60
CA LYS A 562 -14.11 -16.18 -12.08
C LYS A 562 -13.83 -15.03 -13.05
N GLU A 563 -12.61 -14.95 -13.59
CA GLU A 563 -12.24 -13.87 -14.49
C GLU A 563 -12.94 -13.96 -15.87
N ASN A 564 -13.30 -15.14 -16.34
CA ASN A 564 -14.16 -15.28 -17.53
C ASN A 564 -15.61 -14.84 -17.25
N LYS A 565 -16.11 -14.96 -16.02
CA LYS A 565 -17.49 -14.64 -15.62
C LYS A 565 -17.67 -13.16 -15.23
N GLU A 566 -16.68 -12.58 -14.58
CA GLU A 566 -16.77 -11.29 -13.90
C GLU A 566 -16.18 -10.11 -14.68
N ASN A 567 -15.74 -10.33 -15.92
CA ASN A 567 -15.18 -9.27 -16.76
C ASN A 567 -16.01 -9.03 -18.03
N THR A 568 -15.86 -7.83 -18.60
CA THR A 568 -16.50 -7.42 -19.84
C THR A 568 -15.44 -7.12 -20.90
N LEU A 569 -15.59 -7.72 -22.08
CA LEU A 569 -14.78 -7.42 -23.26
C LEU A 569 -15.23 -6.11 -23.88
N LEU A 570 -14.31 -5.16 -24.03
CA LEU A 570 -14.57 -3.87 -24.66
C LEU A 570 -13.70 -3.68 -25.89
N TRP A 571 -14.34 -3.55 -27.05
CA TRP A 571 -13.68 -3.15 -28.29
C TRP A 571 -13.53 -1.63 -28.35
N ILE A 572 -12.42 -1.16 -28.93
CA ILE A 572 -12.18 0.28 -29.06
C ILE A 572 -13.31 0.97 -29.85
N ASN A 573 -13.83 2.06 -29.29
CA ASN A 573 -14.91 2.89 -29.81
C ASN A 573 -16.25 2.17 -30.08
N GLU A 574 -16.46 0.97 -29.52
CA GLU A 574 -17.75 0.26 -29.58
C GLU A 574 -18.48 0.32 -28.21
N PRO A 575 -19.64 1.00 -28.13
CA PRO A 575 -20.45 1.05 -26.92
C PRO A 575 -20.94 -0.34 -26.52
N THR A 576 -20.64 -0.75 -25.29
CA THR A 576 -20.98 -2.06 -24.75
C THR A 576 -21.84 -1.89 -23.50
N ARG A 577 -22.95 -2.63 -23.40
CA ARG A 577 -23.80 -2.61 -22.21
C ARG A 577 -23.14 -3.38 -21.07
N MET A 578 -23.04 -2.76 -19.90
CA MET A 578 -22.44 -3.32 -18.69
C MET A 578 -23.29 -2.91 -17.47
N ASP A 579 -24.10 -3.85 -16.96
CA ASP A 579 -25.15 -3.57 -15.95
C ASP A 579 -26.06 -2.41 -16.40
N LYS A 580 -26.07 -1.31 -15.65
CA LYS A 580 -26.82 -0.07 -15.91
C LYS A 580 -26.03 0.97 -16.72
N TYR A 581 -24.81 0.64 -17.17
CA TYR A 581 -23.95 1.55 -17.90
C TYR A 581 -23.83 1.14 -19.37
N ILE A 582 -23.69 2.12 -20.25
CA ILE A 582 -23.09 1.94 -21.57
C ILE A 582 -21.64 2.38 -21.44
N VAL A 583 -20.71 1.46 -21.70
CA VAL A 583 -19.28 1.65 -21.51
C VAL A 583 -18.57 1.62 -22.85
N THR A 584 -17.68 2.58 -23.09
CA THR A 584 -16.92 2.67 -24.34
C THR A 584 -15.44 2.84 -24.03
N TYR A 585 -14.61 1.92 -24.50
CA TYR A 585 -13.15 2.05 -24.45
C TYR A 585 -12.68 2.99 -25.57
N LYS A 586 -12.03 4.11 -25.23
CA LYS A 586 -11.58 5.15 -26.19
C LYS A 586 -10.10 5.04 -26.58
N GLY A 587 -9.40 4.03 -26.07
CA GLY A 587 -7.98 3.80 -26.36
C GLY A 587 -7.05 4.11 -25.18
N LYS A 588 -5.76 3.83 -25.41
CA LYS A 588 -4.69 4.11 -24.45
C LYS A 588 -4.39 5.61 -24.37
N ARG A 589 -3.93 6.04 -23.21
CA ARG A 589 -3.54 7.41 -22.90
C ARG A 589 -2.20 7.43 -22.18
N ALA A 590 -1.46 8.51 -22.40
CA ALA A 590 -0.17 8.77 -21.77
C ALA A 590 -0.25 10.05 -20.93
N GLU A 591 0.48 10.07 -19.83
CA GLU A 591 0.65 11.26 -19.00
C GLU A 591 1.87 12.06 -19.49
N VAL A 592 1.67 13.36 -19.70
CA VAL A 592 2.73 14.30 -20.08
C VAL A 592 2.86 15.36 -18.99
N LYS A 593 4.08 15.51 -18.45
CA LYS A 593 4.32 16.45 -17.36
C LYS A 593 3.97 17.88 -17.80
N GLY A 594 3.16 18.57 -16.99
CA GLY A 594 2.76 19.96 -17.23
C GLY A 594 1.54 20.13 -18.12
N VAL A 595 1.03 19.06 -18.71
CA VAL A 595 -0.25 19.04 -19.44
C VAL A 595 -1.33 18.49 -18.51
N PRO A 596 -2.49 19.17 -18.37
CA PRO A 596 -3.59 18.64 -17.57
C PRO A 596 -4.22 17.41 -18.25
N GLY A 597 -4.48 16.37 -17.45
CA GLY A 597 -5.06 15.11 -17.91
C GLY A 597 -4.11 14.28 -18.76
N TYR A 598 -4.68 13.46 -19.64
CA TYR A 598 -3.91 12.52 -20.46
C TYR A 598 -4.01 12.85 -21.96
N VAL A 599 -2.99 12.45 -22.71
CA VAL A 599 -2.89 12.67 -24.16
C VAL A 599 -2.92 11.36 -24.93
N ASP A 600 -3.25 11.41 -26.22
CA ASP A 600 -3.14 10.25 -27.10
C ASP A 600 -1.65 9.92 -27.33
N PRO A 601 -1.20 8.67 -27.09
CA PRO A 601 0.16 8.24 -27.34
C PRO A 601 0.62 8.45 -28.79
N LYS A 602 -0.29 8.54 -29.77
CA LYS A 602 0.03 8.85 -31.18
C LYS A 602 0.68 10.23 -31.35
N LEU A 603 0.46 11.15 -30.41
CA LEU A 603 1.10 12.47 -30.37
C LEU A 603 2.55 12.41 -29.88
N LEU A 604 3.03 11.24 -29.44
CA LEU A 604 4.32 11.04 -28.81
C LEU A 604 5.17 10.11 -29.69
N GLY A 605 6.27 10.64 -30.19
CA GLY A 605 7.32 9.89 -30.89
C GLY A 605 8.39 9.41 -29.92
N SER A 606 9.19 8.44 -30.36
CA SER A 606 10.34 7.96 -29.59
C SER A 606 11.39 9.07 -29.41
N ALA A 607 11.99 9.14 -28.23
CA ALA A 607 13.19 9.92 -27.99
C ALA A 607 14.31 8.98 -27.52
N ASP A 608 15.56 9.33 -27.79
CA ASP A 608 16.73 8.56 -27.35
C ASP A 608 16.95 8.65 -25.83
N VAL A 609 16.26 9.57 -25.16
CA VAL A 609 16.38 9.82 -23.72
C VAL A 609 15.23 9.15 -22.97
N PRO A 610 15.50 8.38 -21.89
CA PRO A 610 14.48 7.78 -21.04
C PRO A 610 13.45 8.80 -20.54
N PHE A 611 12.18 8.38 -20.44
CA PHE A 611 11.07 9.20 -19.93
C PHE A 611 10.86 10.50 -20.71
N ARG A 612 11.34 10.55 -21.96
CA ARG A 612 11.08 11.64 -22.88
C ARG A 612 10.47 11.11 -24.17
N ALA A 613 9.69 11.95 -24.80
CA ALA A 613 9.10 11.71 -26.11
C ALA A 613 9.18 13.00 -26.93
N VAL A 614 9.18 12.88 -28.25
CA VAL A 614 9.08 14.05 -29.15
C VAL A 614 7.64 14.22 -29.56
N ALA A 615 7.07 15.41 -29.37
CA ALA A 615 5.71 15.70 -29.81
C ALA A 615 5.63 15.62 -31.35
N THR A 616 4.87 14.67 -31.90
CA THR A 616 4.72 14.49 -33.36
C THR A 616 3.77 15.52 -33.98
N ASN A 617 2.88 16.09 -33.15
CA ASN A 617 1.93 17.16 -33.45
C ASN A 617 1.77 18.06 -32.21
N PRO A 618 1.18 19.27 -32.33
CA PRO A 618 0.90 20.12 -31.19
C PRO A 618 0.06 19.41 -30.12
N ILE A 619 0.47 19.51 -28.86
CA ILE A 619 -0.28 18.97 -27.72
C ILE A 619 -1.14 20.09 -27.14
N GLU A 620 -2.45 19.99 -27.38
CA GLU A 620 -3.43 21.00 -26.99
C GLU A 620 -4.46 20.40 -26.03
N LYS A 621 -4.81 21.17 -24.99
CA LYS A 621 -5.90 20.86 -24.06
C LYS A 621 -6.71 22.11 -23.80
N GLU A 622 -8.04 21.99 -23.91
CA GLU A 622 -9.00 23.07 -23.63
C GLU A 622 -8.69 24.37 -24.40
N GLY A 623 -8.22 24.26 -25.65
CA GLY A 623 -7.87 25.40 -26.50
C GLY A 623 -6.52 26.07 -26.19
N LYS A 624 -5.75 25.53 -25.24
CA LYS A 624 -4.38 25.97 -24.95
C LYS A 624 -3.35 24.96 -25.50
N VAL A 625 -2.39 25.46 -26.27
CA VAL A 625 -1.23 24.70 -26.72
C VAL A 625 -0.19 24.65 -25.60
N TYR A 626 0.18 23.44 -25.17
CA TYR A 626 1.20 23.22 -24.15
C TYR A 626 2.58 22.95 -24.76
N TYR A 627 2.62 22.22 -25.87
CA TYR A 627 3.82 21.86 -26.59
C TYR A 627 3.57 21.90 -28.09
N GLN A 628 4.56 22.38 -28.84
CA GLN A 628 4.56 22.42 -30.29
C GLN A 628 5.08 21.11 -30.88
N LYS A 629 4.81 20.89 -32.16
CA LYS A 629 5.41 19.79 -32.91
C LYS A 629 6.94 19.89 -32.89
N GLY A 630 7.61 18.81 -32.53
CA GLY A 630 9.07 18.73 -32.39
C GLY A 630 9.58 18.96 -30.98
N ASP A 631 8.74 19.47 -30.05
CA ASP A 631 9.16 19.69 -28.67
C ASP A 631 9.44 18.34 -27.98
N THR A 632 10.51 18.31 -27.18
CA THR A 632 10.75 17.17 -26.29
C THR A 632 9.94 17.34 -25.00
N VAL A 633 9.07 16.38 -24.73
CA VAL A 633 8.20 16.36 -23.56
C VAL A 633 8.62 15.25 -22.60
N ARG A 634 8.33 15.42 -21.31
CA ARG A 634 8.58 14.40 -20.28
C ARG A 634 7.33 13.54 -20.10
N VAL A 635 7.51 12.23 -20.19
CA VAL A 635 6.47 11.20 -20.15
C VAL A 635 6.83 10.12 -19.15
N TYR A 636 5.85 9.31 -18.75
CA TYR A 636 6.03 8.18 -17.85
C TYR A 636 5.67 6.88 -18.58
N PRO A 637 6.57 6.34 -19.42
CA PRO A 637 6.27 5.22 -20.33
C PRO A 637 5.96 3.91 -19.59
N GLU A 638 6.34 3.80 -18.32
CA GLU A 638 5.96 2.71 -17.43
C GLU A 638 4.46 2.68 -17.15
N ASN A 639 3.76 3.80 -17.28
CA ASN A 639 2.33 3.95 -17.04
C ASN A 639 1.56 3.95 -18.35
N THR A 640 0.65 2.99 -18.52
CA THR A 640 -0.39 3.04 -19.55
C THR A 640 -1.74 3.30 -18.89
N TYR A 641 -2.40 4.38 -19.28
CA TYR A 641 -3.75 4.69 -18.84
C TYR A 641 -4.75 4.28 -19.93
N TYR A 642 -5.92 3.81 -19.57
CA TYR A 642 -6.95 3.39 -20.53
C TYR A 642 -8.17 4.28 -20.37
N GLU A 643 -8.55 5.00 -21.40
CA GLU A 643 -9.73 5.87 -21.32
C GLU A 643 -11.01 5.05 -21.49
N VAL A 644 -11.82 5.00 -20.43
CA VAL A 644 -13.07 4.26 -20.40
C VAL A 644 -14.21 5.23 -20.06
N GLU A 645 -15.05 5.52 -21.05
CA GLU A 645 -16.23 6.37 -20.89
C GLU A 645 -17.42 5.55 -20.41
N TYR A 646 -18.07 6.02 -19.35
CA TYR A 646 -19.30 5.47 -18.80
C TYR A 646 -20.46 6.43 -19.05
N ARG A 647 -21.57 5.90 -19.52
CA ARG A 647 -22.86 6.59 -19.60
C ARG A 647 -23.89 5.81 -18.81
N ASP A 648 -24.50 6.44 -17.82
CA ASP A 648 -25.57 5.82 -17.03
C ASP A 648 -26.96 5.95 -17.70
N GLU A 649 -27.97 5.31 -17.11
CA GLU A 649 -29.36 5.35 -17.59
C GLU A 649 -29.98 6.76 -17.56
N GLU A 650 -29.46 7.65 -16.71
CA GLU A 650 -29.90 9.06 -16.60
C GLU A 650 -29.21 9.95 -17.67
N GLY A 651 -28.31 9.39 -18.47
CA GLY A 651 -27.55 10.09 -19.51
C GLY A 651 -26.32 10.84 -18.98
N ARG A 652 -25.97 10.69 -17.70
CA ARG A 652 -24.74 11.28 -17.14
C ARG A 652 -23.54 10.53 -17.69
N VAL A 653 -22.53 11.29 -18.12
CA VAL A 653 -21.29 10.76 -18.69
C VAL A 653 -20.14 11.10 -17.75
N PHE A 654 -19.33 10.10 -17.43
CA PHE A 654 -18.05 10.27 -16.73
C PHE A 654 -17.00 9.33 -17.33
N THR A 655 -15.74 9.67 -17.16
CA THR A 655 -14.64 8.92 -17.77
C THR A 655 -13.64 8.52 -16.69
N LEU A 656 -13.21 7.27 -16.74
CA LEU A 656 -12.19 6.70 -15.86
C LEU A 656 -10.95 6.33 -16.66
N TYR A 657 -9.81 6.38 -16.00
CA TYR A 657 -8.48 6.13 -16.55
C TYR A 657 -7.73 5.08 -15.72
N PRO A 658 -8.22 3.82 -15.63
CA PRO A 658 -7.47 2.75 -15.00
C PRO A 658 -6.06 2.66 -15.56
N ARG A 659 -5.11 2.31 -14.69
CA ARG A 659 -3.67 2.40 -14.96
C ARG A 659 -3.04 1.02 -14.89
N VAL A 660 -2.20 0.71 -15.87
CA VAL A 660 -1.39 -0.51 -15.87
C VAL A 660 0.07 -0.11 -15.95
N GLN A 661 0.87 -0.74 -15.10
CA GLN A 661 2.29 -0.50 -14.98
C GLN A 661 3.07 -1.76 -15.31
N LYS A 662 4.10 -1.67 -16.15
CA LYS A 662 4.98 -2.82 -16.40
C LYS A 662 5.92 -3.02 -15.20
N ASN A 663 5.94 -4.22 -14.62
CA ASN A 663 6.76 -4.55 -13.45
C ASN A 663 7.29 -5.99 -13.54
N GLY A 664 8.60 -6.12 -13.78
CA GLY A 664 9.26 -7.43 -13.90
C GLY A 664 9.37 -8.20 -12.58
N GLU A 665 9.39 -7.51 -11.44
CA GLU A 665 9.50 -8.13 -10.11
C GLU A 665 8.19 -8.79 -9.65
N MET A 666 7.04 -8.29 -10.13
CA MET A 666 5.70 -8.84 -9.82
C MET A 666 5.17 -9.78 -10.91
N GLY A 667 6.03 -10.35 -11.75
CA GLY A 667 5.61 -11.31 -12.77
C GLY A 667 5.03 -10.70 -14.06
N GLY A 668 5.20 -9.39 -14.29
CA GLY A 668 4.99 -8.77 -15.61
C GLY A 668 4.31 -7.40 -15.56
N TYR A 669 3.11 -7.31 -14.98
CA TYR A 669 2.30 -6.08 -14.96
C TYR A 669 1.58 -5.92 -13.63
N ALA A 670 1.39 -4.67 -13.25
CA ALA A 670 0.67 -4.29 -12.06
C ALA A 670 -0.47 -3.37 -12.42
N ILE A 671 -1.67 -3.80 -12.04
CA ILE A 671 -2.92 -3.16 -12.40
C ILE A 671 -3.35 -2.28 -11.23
N SER A 672 -3.64 -1.02 -11.53
CA SER A 672 -4.23 -0.06 -10.60
C SER A 672 -5.60 0.39 -11.13
N PRO A 673 -6.60 0.51 -10.26
CA PRO A 673 -7.91 0.95 -10.66
C PRO A 673 -7.97 2.47 -10.82
N ASP A 674 -9.02 2.93 -11.47
CA ASP A 674 -9.54 4.28 -11.28
C ASP A 674 -10.94 4.20 -10.68
N ILE A 675 -11.27 5.18 -9.83
CA ILE A 675 -12.41 5.11 -8.91
C ILE A 675 -13.32 6.31 -9.12
N GLN A 676 -14.53 6.08 -9.60
CA GLN A 676 -15.59 7.09 -9.54
C GLN A 676 -16.18 7.10 -8.13
N LYS A 677 -15.83 8.13 -7.34
CA LYS A 677 -16.33 8.30 -5.97
C LYS A 677 -17.71 8.96 -5.97
N GLU A 678 -18.72 8.31 -5.40
CA GLU A 678 -20.05 8.91 -5.18
C GLU A 678 -20.41 8.89 -3.68
N PRO A 679 -21.37 9.73 -3.22
CA PRO A 679 -21.75 9.75 -1.81
C PRO A 679 -22.24 8.39 -1.27
N ARG A 680 -22.90 7.58 -2.11
CA ARG A 680 -23.52 6.30 -1.71
C ARG A 680 -22.75 5.06 -2.13
N ARG A 681 -21.82 5.16 -3.07
CA ARG A 681 -21.04 4.04 -3.61
C ARG A 681 -19.82 4.55 -4.35
N ASP A 682 -18.81 3.70 -4.45
CA ASP A 682 -17.70 3.93 -5.36
C ASP A 682 -17.77 2.90 -6.49
N LEU A 683 -17.53 3.34 -7.74
CA LEU A 683 -17.36 2.44 -8.87
C LEU A 683 -15.86 2.28 -9.15
N TYR A 684 -15.38 1.07 -8.93
CA TYR A 684 -13.99 0.68 -8.99
C TYR A 684 -13.71 -0.02 -10.31
N THR A 685 -12.85 0.54 -11.16
CA THR A 685 -12.65 0.07 -12.53
C THR A 685 -11.19 -0.24 -12.80
N PHE A 686 -10.87 -1.41 -13.33
CA PHE A 686 -9.50 -1.79 -13.71
C PHE A 686 -9.44 -2.68 -14.94
N VAL A 687 -8.32 -2.61 -15.66
CA VAL A 687 -8.06 -3.41 -16.87
C VAL A 687 -7.37 -4.70 -16.47
N ASN A 688 -8.08 -5.81 -16.59
CA ASN A 688 -7.57 -7.13 -16.22
C ASN A 688 -6.69 -7.74 -17.33
N TYR A 689 -6.96 -7.40 -18.59
CA TYR A 689 -6.14 -7.84 -19.72
C TYR A 689 -6.18 -6.83 -20.87
N ASP A 690 -5.02 -6.72 -21.54
CA ASP A 690 -4.78 -6.02 -22.79
C ASP A 690 -3.76 -6.87 -23.59
N PRO A 691 -3.96 -7.13 -24.90
CA PRO A 691 -3.00 -7.88 -25.72
C PRO A 691 -1.56 -7.36 -25.64
N GLY A 692 -1.39 -6.05 -25.46
CA GLY A 692 -0.09 -5.42 -25.26
C GLY A 692 0.62 -5.90 -23.99
N MET A 693 -0.12 -6.29 -22.95
CA MET A 693 0.44 -6.90 -21.75
C MET A 693 1.01 -8.28 -22.05
N ALA A 694 0.25 -9.12 -22.77
CA ALA A 694 0.67 -10.47 -23.13
C ALA A 694 1.86 -10.52 -24.13
N GLY A 695 2.34 -9.38 -24.61
CA GLY A 695 3.41 -9.30 -25.60
C GLY A 695 2.95 -9.77 -26.99
N GLU A 696 1.63 -9.85 -27.20
CA GLU A 696 1.05 -10.29 -28.47
C GLU A 696 1.29 -9.22 -29.54
N LYS A 697 2.03 -9.58 -30.59
CA LYS A 697 2.20 -8.72 -31.76
C LYS A 697 0.99 -8.87 -32.65
N LYS A 698 0.43 -7.75 -33.11
CA LYS A 698 -0.64 -7.74 -34.11
C LYS A 698 -0.15 -8.40 -35.40
N GLU A 699 -0.68 -9.57 -35.72
CA GLU A 699 -0.47 -10.22 -37.01
C GLU A 699 -1.41 -9.60 -38.06
N TRP A 700 -0.83 -9.19 -39.18
CA TRP A 700 -1.57 -8.62 -40.29
C TRP A 700 -1.82 -9.68 -41.35
N SER A 701 -3.05 -9.74 -41.87
CA SER A 701 -3.36 -10.58 -43.02
C SER A 701 -2.56 -10.16 -44.24
N LYS A 702 -2.40 -11.09 -45.19
CA LYS A 702 -1.97 -10.71 -46.54
C LYS A 702 -2.91 -9.63 -47.10
N PRO A 703 -2.39 -8.64 -47.84
CA PRO A 703 -3.23 -7.61 -48.45
C PRO A 703 -4.19 -8.26 -49.44
N GLU A 704 -5.47 -7.97 -49.30
CA GLU A 704 -6.47 -8.26 -50.32
C GLU A 704 -6.57 -7.06 -51.27
N GLU A 705 -6.54 -7.31 -52.57
CA GLU A 705 -6.53 -6.24 -53.57
C GLU A 705 -7.95 -5.86 -53.97
N PHE A 706 -8.21 -4.56 -53.99
CA PHE A 706 -9.46 -3.95 -54.41
C PHE A 706 -9.18 -2.91 -55.49
N THR A 707 -9.95 -2.94 -56.58
CA THR A 707 -9.85 -1.93 -57.64
C THR A 707 -11.11 -1.07 -57.64
N ALA A 708 -10.94 0.24 -57.76
CA ALA A 708 -12.03 1.21 -57.75
C ALA A 708 -11.71 2.44 -58.62
N HIS A 709 -12.76 3.04 -59.16
CA HIS A 709 -12.75 4.39 -59.71
C HIS A 709 -13.19 5.41 -58.64
N LYS A 710 -12.93 6.68 -58.93
CA LYS A 710 -13.42 7.78 -58.08
C LYS A 710 -14.95 7.71 -57.96
N GLY A 711 -15.45 7.71 -56.72
CA GLY A 711 -16.86 7.59 -56.38
C GLY A 711 -17.33 6.14 -56.14
N ASP A 712 -16.51 5.13 -56.42
CA ASP A 712 -16.88 3.74 -56.23
C ASP A 712 -16.89 3.33 -54.75
N THR A 713 -17.75 2.36 -54.45
CA THR A 713 -17.87 1.72 -53.14
C THR A 713 -17.05 0.43 -53.08
N LEU A 714 -16.21 0.33 -52.05
CA LEU A 714 -15.37 -0.81 -51.72
C LEU A 714 -15.95 -1.58 -50.52
N TYR A 715 -16.13 -2.89 -50.64
CA TYR A 715 -16.62 -3.74 -49.56
C TYR A 715 -15.46 -4.42 -48.83
N LEU A 716 -15.08 -3.87 -47.68
CA LEU A 716 -13.94 -4.33 -46.87
C LEU A 716 -14.36 -5.41 -45.85
N ASN A 717 -15.18 -6.37 -46.29
CA ASN A 717 -15.83 -7.42 -45.50
C ASN A 717 -16.75 -6.88 -44.40
N ASP A 718 -16.18 -6.42 -43.28
CA ASP A 718 -16.93 -5.89 -42.12
C ASP A 718 -17.31 -4.42 -42.27
N TYR A 719 -16.81 -3.74 -43.30
CA TYR A 719 -17.00 -2.30 -43.53
C TYR A 719 -17.30 -1.98 -44.98
N VAL A 720 -17.97 -0.86 -45.18
CA VAL A 720 -18.17 -0.24 -46.49
C VAL A 720 -17.26 0.98 -46.57
N ALA A 721 -16.52 1.12 -47.66
CA ALA A 721 -15.66 2.26 -47.91
C ALA A 721 -16.00 2.91 -49.24
N VAL A 722 -15.76 4.21 -49.38
CA VAL A 722 -16.01 4.97 -50.61
C VAL A 722 -14.73 5.71 -50.98
N LEU A 723 -14.30 5.57 -52.24
CA LEU A 723 -13.19 6.36 -52.76
C LEU A 723 -13.71 7.75 -53.16
N ASP A 724 -13.62 8.72 -52.25
CA ASP A 724 -14.16 10.07 -52.49
C ASP A 724 -13.32 10.81 -53.55
N ASP A 725 -11.99 10.75 -53.46
CA ASP A 725 -11.09 11.38 -54.45
C ASP A 725 -9.68 10.81 -54.45
N VAL A 726 -8.93 11.06 -55.53
CA VAL A 726 -7.48 10.85 -55.61
C VAL A 726 -6.83 12.14 -56.09
N THR A 727 -5.99 12.73 -55.25
CA THR A 727 -5.39 14.04 -55.49
C THR A 727 -3.88 13.94 -55.65
N ARG A 728 -3.31 14.72 -56.59
CA ARG A 728 -1.85 14.84 -56.70
C ARG A 728 -1.34 15.70 -55.54
N VAL A 729 -0.30 15.23 -54.86
CA VAL A 729 0.36 15.94 -53.77
C VAL A 729 1.80 16.25 -54.15
N THR A 730 2.26 17.45 -53.79
CA THR A 730 3.65 17.91 -54.03
C THR A 730 4.50 17.89 -52.77
N ASP A 731 3.87 17.70 -51.62
CA ASP A 731 4.53 17.59 -50.32
C ASP A 731 4.15 16.25 -49.68
N VAL A 732 5.16 15.41 -49.44
CA VAL A 732 5.02 14.11 -48.78
C VAL A 732 6.00 14.09 -47.61
N PRO A 733 5.54 13.87 -46.37
CA PRO A 733 6.40 13.92 -45.18
C PRO A 733 7.65 13.04 -45.33
N GLY A 734 8.83 13.64 -45.18
CA GLY A 734 10.12 12.94 -45.26
C GLY A 734 10.61 12.63 -46.68
N ILE A 735 9.87 13.02 -47.73
CA ILE A 735 10.23 12.77 -49.13
C ILE A 735 10.25 14.09 -49.91
N MET A 736 11.44 14.55 -50.29
CA MET A 736 11.58 15.65 -51.25
C MET A 736 11.29 15.14 -52.68
N LEU A 737 10.28 15.72 -53.31
CA LEU A 737 9.87 15.44 -54.69
C LEU A 737 10.47 16.49 -55.64
N THR A 738 10.99 16.02 -56.78
CA THR A 738 11.50 16.86 -57.87
C THR A 738 10.47 16.98 -59.00
N SER A 739 10.75 17.76 -60.04
CA SER A 739 9.85 17.93 -61.20
C SER A 739 9.61 16.65 -62.01
N SER A 740 10.47 15.62 -61.86
CA SER A 740 10.32 14.31 -62.49
C SER A 740 9.56 13.28 -61.64
N ASP A 741 9.19 13.65 -60.40
CA ASP A 741 8.52 12.76 -59.46
C ASP A 741 7.00 13.02 -59.43
N ALA A 742 6.24 12.03 -59.00
CA ALA A 742 4.79 12.14 -58.86
C ALA A 742 4.32 11.44 -57.58
N ALA A 743 3.46 12.11 -56.81
CA ALA A 743 2.78 11.50 -55.67
C ALA A 743 1.29 11.76 -55.77
N VAL A 744 0.49 10.73 -55.47
CA VAL A 744 -0.96 10.81 -55.41
C VAL A 744 -1.46 10.25 -54.07
N LYS A 745 -2.42 10.93 -53.47
CA LYS A 745 -3.04 10.58 -52.20
C LYS A 745 -4.51 10.27 -52.45
N ALA A 746 -4.94 9.08 -52.05
CA ALA A 746 -6.35 8.71 -52.09
C ALA A 746 -7.05 9.18 -50.80
N ASN A 747 -8.28 9.66 -50.91
CA ASN A 747 -9.16 9.94 -49.78
C ASN A 747 -10.23 8.85 -49.76
N ILE A 748 -10.09 7.88 -48.87
CA ILE A 748 -11.01 6.74 -48.76
C ILE A 748 -11.79 6.90 -47.46
N ARG A 749 -13.10 7.10 -47.56
CA ARG A 749 -13.98 7.23 -46.41
C ARG A 749 -14.57 5.87 -46.06
N ILE A 750 -14.24 5.37 -44.88
CA ILE A 750 -14.64 4.05 -44.38
C ILE A 750 -15.75 4.25 -43.34
N LEU A 751 -16.90 3.66 -43.61
CA LEU A 751 -18.08 3.69 -42.76
C LEU A 751 -17.92 2.63 -41.66
N GLY A 752 -17.48 3.06 -40.48
CA GLY A 752 -17.47 2.23 -39.28
C GLY A 752 -18.87 2.08 -38.69
N LYS A 753 -18.99 1.22 -37.67
CA LYS A 753 -20.29 0.98 -37.00
C LYS A 753 -20.85 2.22 -36.28
N THR A 754 -19.96 3.06 -35.74
CA THR A 754 -20.32 4.17 -34.85
C THR A 754 -19.90 5.53 -35.38
N GLN A 755 -18.87 5.58 -36.24
CA GLN A 755 -18.33 6.80 -36.83
C GLN A 755 -17.67 6.52 -38.19
N GLU A 756 -17.47 7.57 -38.97
CA GLU A 756 -16.74 7.52 -40.24
C GLU A 756 -15.23 7.71 -39.99
N TYR A 757 -14.40 7.00 -40.77
CA TYR A 757 -12.94 7.10 -40.74
C TYR A 757 -12.45 7.50 -42.13
N ILE A 758 -11.35 8.24 -42.19
CA ILE A 758 -10.74 8.64 -43.46
C ILE A 758 -9.35 8.01 -43.55
N ALA A 759 -9.12 7.19 -44.57
CA ALA A 759 -7.81 6.65 -44.90
C ALA A 759 -7.17 7.48 -46.01
N GLN A 760 -5.90 7.87 -45.81
CA GLN A 760 -5.15 8.69 -46.76
C GLN A 760 -3.86 8.03 -47.30
N PRO A 761 -3.93 6.81 -47.86
CA PRO A 761 -2.73 6.16 -48.37
C PRO A 761 -2.16 6.93 -49.55
N THR A 762 -0.83 7.00 -49.61
CA THR A 762 -0.11 7.79 -50.63
C THR A 762 0.75 6.87 -51.49
N PHE A 763 0.61 7.02 -52.81
CA PHE A 763 1.42 6.34 -53.81
C PHE A 763 2.43 7.34 -54.38
N VAL A 764 3.72 7.01 -54.32
CA VAL A 764 4.82 7.89 -54.73
C VAL A 764 5.66 7.21 -55.79
N ILE A 765 5.97 7.93 -56.86
CA ILE A 765 6.97 7.56 -57.86
C ILE A 765 8.11 8.56 -57.72
N LYS A 766 9.27 8.07 -57.30
CA LYS A 766 10.50 8.85 -57.18
C LYS A 766 11.66 8.11 -57.82
N ASP A 767 12.41 8.77 -58.69
CA ASP A 767 13.55 8.16 -59.40
C ASP A 767 13.20 6.83 -60.11
N ARG A 768 11.99 6.75 -60.69
CA ARG A 768 11.39 5.54 -61.30
C ARG A 768 11.14 4.37 -60.32
N MET A 769 11.31 4.57 -59.03
CA MET A 769 10.93 3.62 -58.00
C MET A 769 9.56 3.96 -57.42
N VAL A 770 8.79 2.93 -57.12
CA VAL A 770 7.46 3.06 -56.50
C VAL A 770 7.60 2.91 -54.99
N GLY A 771 7.13 3.92 -54.26
CA GLY A 771 6.95 3.91 -52.82
C GLY A 771 5.47 3.90 -52.46
N GLN A 772 5.10 3.10 -51.47
CA GLN A 772 3.73 3.01 -50.96
C GLN A 772 3.73 3.40 -49.49
N MET A 773 3.00 4.46 -49.14
CA MET A 773 2.75 4.85 -47.76
C MET A 773 1.35 4.40 -47.39
N SER A 774 1.27 3.31 -46.62
CA SER A 774 0.00 2.77 -46.14
C SER A 774 -0.55 3.58 -44.97
N GLU A 775 -1.86 3.76 -44.91
CA GLU A 775 -2.56 4.32 -43.76
C GLU A 775 -3.08 3.19 -42.86
N THR A 776 -2.83 3.26 -41.55
CA THR A 776 -3.31 2.25 -40.59
C THR A 776 -4.40 2.85 -39.69
N ILE A 777 -5.59 2.26 -39.71
CA ILE A 777 -6.72 2.62 -38.88
C ILE A 777 -6.87 1.56 -37.78
N ASN A 778 -6.17 1.79 -36.67
CA ASN A 778 -6.11 0.85 -35.54
C ASN A 778 -7.51 0.50 -34.99
N ASP A 779 -8.41 1.48 -34.93
CA ASP A 779 -9.76 1.34 -34.40
C ASP A 779 -10.61 0.32 -35.20
N LEU A 780 -10.33 0.20 -36.50
CA LEU A 780 -11.00 -0.76 -37.38
C LEU A 780 -10.19 -2.04 -37.60
N GLY A 781 -8.92 -2.06 -37.18
CA GLY A 781 -7.97 -3.13 -37.49
C GLY A 781 -7.61 -3.19 -38.98
N LEU A 782 -7.61 -2.05 -39.69
CA LEU A 782 -7.35 -1.97 -41.13
C LEU A 782 -6.02 -1.28 -41.44
N ARG A 783 -5.32 -1.77 -42.45
CA ARG A 783 -4.22 -1.07 -43.11
C ARG A 783 -4.52 -1.02 -44.59
N VAL A 784 -4.62 0.19 -45.12
CA VAL A 784 -4.89 0.45 -46.52
C VAL A 784 -3.61 0.93 -47.18
N SER A 785 -3.17 0.23 -48.22
CA SER A 785 -2.03 0.57 -49.06
C SER A 785 -2.53 0.99 -50.43
N PHE A 786 -1.92 2.02 -51.00
CA PHE A 786 -2.19 2.39 -52.39
C PHE A 786 -1.19 1.62 -53.27
N LEU A 787 -1.67 0.62 -54.02
CA LEU A 787 -0.80 -0.34 -54.71
C LEU A 787 -0.46 0.08 -56.14
N ASN A 788 -1.44 0.60 -56.88
CA ASN A 788 -1.25 0.90 -58.30
C ASN A 788 -2.22 1.99 -58.80
N VAL A 789 -1.80 2.69 -59.85
CA VAL A 789 -2.60 3.68 -60.58
C VAL A 789 -2.56 3.33 -62.06
N ASN A 790 -3.71 3.09 -62.67
CA ASN A 790 -3.83 2.89 -64.11
C ASN A 790 -4.37 4.17 -64.78
N PRO A 791 -3.49 5.04 -65.33
CA PRO A 791 -3.91 6.30 -65.92
C PRO A 791 -4.71 6.15 -67.23
N ALA A 792 -4.69 4.97 -67.88
CA ALA A 792 -5.43 4.74 -69.11
C ALA A 792 -6.91 4.43 -68.87
N THR A 793 -7.22 3.72 -67.77
CA THR A 793 -8.60 3.35 -67.39
C THR A 793 -9.16 4.25 -66.30
N GLY A 794 -8.31 4.95 -65.54
CA GLY A 794 -8.72 5.69 -64.35
C GLY A 794 -8.96 4.80 -63.12
N GLU A 795 -8.52 3.54 -63.16
CA GLU A 795 -8.60 2.61 -62.04
C GLU A 795 -7.46 2.82 -61.04
N PHE A 796 -7.81 2.67 -59.76
CA PHE A 796 -6.89 2.68 -58.64
C PHE A 796 -6.97 1.34 -57.90
N THR A 797 -5.81 0.75 -57.60
CA THR A 797 -5.74 -0.51 -56.85
C THR A 797 -5.26 -0.26 -55.43
N PHE A 798 -6.00 -0.78 -54.45
CA PHE A 798 -5.71 -0.68 -53.03
C PHE A 798 -5.51 -2.06 -52.41
N GLY A 799 -4.53 -2.18 -51.53
CA GLY A 799 -4.26 -3.37 -50.74
C GLY A 799 -4.80 -3.17 -49.34
N VAL A 800 -5.70 -4.03 -48.89
CA VAL A 800 -6.29 -3.95 -47.55
C VAL A 800 -5.85 -5.15 -46.73
N SER A 801 -4.98 -4.89 -45.75
CA SER A 801 -4.61 -5.85 -44.73
C SER A 801 -5.47 -5.64 -43.49
N ARG A 802 -5.82 -6.74 -42.82
CA ARG A 802 -6.69 -6.74 -41.63
C ARG A 802 -5.95 -7.34 -40.45
N THR A 803 -6.30 -6.89 -39.25
CA THR A 803 -5.79 -7.42 -37.97
C THR A 803 -6.88 -7.32 -36.90
N GLN A 804 -6.62 -7.91 -35.74
CA GLN A 804 -7.52 -7.80 -34.59
C GLN A 804 -7.62 -6.33 -34.13
N LYS A 805 -8.85 -5.85 -33.91
CA LYS A 805 -9.10 -4.53 -33.30
C LYS A 805 -8.48 -4.46 -31.89
N ASP A 806 -8.17 -3.25 -31.46
CA ASP A 806 -7.79 -3.05 -30.05
C ASP A 806 -8.97 -3.35 -29.13
N PHE A 807 -8.69 -4.11 -28.08
CA PHE A 807 -9.65 -4.43 -27.04
C PHE A 807 -9.00 -4.49 -25.67
N ILE A 808 -9.83 -4.40 -24.64
CA ILE A 808 -9.46 -4.67 -23.27
C ILE A 808 -10.49 -5.58 -22.63
N ILE A 809 -10.08 -6.33 -21.61
CA ILE A 809 -10.97 -7.03 -20.70
C ILE A 809 -11.00 -6.21 -19.40
N LEU A 810 -12.17 -5.68 -19.09
CA LEU A 810 -12.38 -4.75 -17.99
C LEU A 810 -13.12 -5.42 -16.83
N LYS A 811 -12.66 -5.17 -15.61
CA LYS A 811 -13.38 -5.47 -14.38
C LYS A 811 -13.87 -4.18 -13.74
N ALA A 812 -15.13 -4.17 -13.33
CA ALA A 812 -15.76 -3.06 -12.64
C ALA A 812 -16.59 -3.56 -11.44
N ILE A 813 -16.37 -2.96 -10.27
CA ILE A 813 -16.97 -3.37 -9.00
C ILE A 813 -17.56 -2.15 -8.31
N GLU A 814 -18.84 -2.22 -7.93
CA GLU A 814 -19.46 -1.21 -7.08
C GLU A 814 -19.26 -1.56 -5.60
N LYS A 815 -18.79 -0.60 -4.81
CA LYS A 815 -18.62 -0.70 -3.36
C LYS A 815 -19.55 0.27 -2.64
N PRO A 816 -20.68 -0.21 -2.09
CA PRO A 816 -21.65 0.68 -1.47
C PRO A 816 -21.16 1.20 -0.11
N TYR A 817 -21.51 2.45 0.18
CA TYR A 817 -21.32 3.14 1.47
C TYR A 817 -19.90 3.11 2.07
N ILE A 818 -18.87 2.97 1.23
CA ILE A 818 -17.47 2.97 1.70
C ILE A 818 -17.05 4.26 2.40
N ASN A 819 -17.70 5.39 2.09
CA ASN A 819 -17.49 6.65 2.83
C ASN A 819 -17.79 6.51 4.33
N ILE A 820 -18.73 5.63 4.74
CA ILE A 820 -19.03 5.39 6.16
C ILE A 820 -17.84 4.73 6.86
N LEU A 821 -17.12 3.83 6.17
CA LEU A 821 -15.89 3.22 6.68
C LEU A 821 -14.86 4.31 6.99
N TRP A 822 -14.57 5.18 6.02
CA TRP A 822 -13.58 6.24 6.18
C TRP A 822 -13.96 7.27 7.24
N ILE A 823 -15.24 7.67 7.29
CA ILE A 823 -15.76 8.55 8.35
C ILE A 823 -15.58 7.88 9.72
N GLY A 824 -15.92 6.60 9.84
CA GLY A 824 -15.74 5.83 11.07
C GLY A 824 -14.29 5.78 11.54
N SER A 825 -13.36 5.53 10.62
CA SER A 825 -11.91 5.55 10.89
C SER A 825 -11.45 6.93 11.38
N ILE A 826 -11.85 8.02 10.73
CA ILE A 826 -11.49 9.39 11.14
C ILE A 826 -12.07 9.72 12.52
N VAL A 827 -13.35 9.39 12.77
CA VAL A 827 -13.99 9.60 14.09
C VAL A 827 -13.26 8.81 15.17
N MET A 828 -12.84 7.57 14.87
CA MET A 828 -12.07 6.76 15.79
C MET A 828 -10.76 7.44 16.20
N LEU A 829 -10.03 7.94 15.21
CA LEU A 829 -8.76 8.66 15.37
C LEU A 829 -8.93 9.96 16.18
N ILE A 830 -9.99 10.75 15.90
CA ILE A 830 -10.32 11.96 16.68
C ILE A 830 -10.53 11.62 18.16
N GLY A 831 -11.21 10.51 18.46
CA GLY A 831 -11.41 10.05 19.84
C GLY A 831 -10.09 9.72 20.57
N PHE A 832 -9.11 9.14 19.87
CA PHE A 832 -7.78 8.91 20.43
C PHE A 832 -7.03 10.22 20.68
N VAL A 833 -7.07 11.16 19.73
CA VAL A 833 -6.46 12.49 19.89
C VAL A 833 -7.01 13.20 21.14
N ILE A 834 -8.34 13.20 21.31
CA ILE A 834 -8.99 13.77 22.51
C ILE A 834 -8.50 13.06 23.78
N SER A 835 -8.36 11.73 23.75
CA SER A 835 -7.88 10.94 24.89
C SER A 835 -6.43 11.29 25.27
N ILE A 836 -5.55 11.47 24.28
CA ILE A 836 -4.15 11.89 24.48
C ILE A 836 -4.08 13.28 25.12
N PHE A 837 -4.80 14.27 24.59
CA PHE A 837 -4.77 15.63 25.12
C PHE A 837 -5.37 15.75 26.53
N ARG A 838 -6.44 14.98 26.80
CA ARG A 838 -7.04 14.94 28.13
C ARG A 838 -6.16 14.27 29.16
N TRP A 839 -5.30 13.35 28.77
CA TRP A 839 -4.39 12.67 29.71
C TRP A 839 -3.40 13.64 30.39
N LYS A 840 -3.03 14.73 29.72
CA LYS A 840 -2.13 15.75 30.29
C LYS A 840 -2.77 16.59 31.41
N ARG A 841 -4.09 16.52 31.59
CA ARG A 841 -4.84 17.19 32.66
C ARG A 841 -5.27 16.17 33.70
#